data_AF-A0A258AMH6-F1
#
_entry.id   AF-A0A258AMH6-F1
#
_cell.length_a   1.000
_cell.length_b   1.000
_cell.length_c   1.000
_cell.angle_alpha   90.00
_cell.angle_beta   90.00
_cell.angle_gamma   90.00
#
_symmetry.space_group_name_H-M   'P 1'
#
loop_
_entity.id
_entity.type
_entity.pdbx_description
1 polymer ?
#
loop_
_entity_poly.entity_id
_entity_poly.type
_entity_poly.pdbx_seq_one_letter_code
_entity_poly.pdbx_strand_id
1 'polypeptide(L)'
;MKAELDFFIASYKSLRSPHSPMQWMKRMFLRLIDGNPPSLVDLPTGAGKTDVIVIWLIALAWYAQHRDTAKPVPRRLVWVVNRRVLVQQVHTMVKELTTAFAAPSSPAAQIVGHLRSLGQKDSATVFNVVQLRGQRLDDREWSLDPAMPQLIIGTVDQIGSRLLFQGYGLGKWSRPLHAALLGVDAWVCVDEAHLVPAFAVTLRQVREMACRPTSDSVPQEIRSFFDQLPFWITELSATPGLPRPRYGQPFPLESEDDSDEVIAVRLLAKRTRRVIWKALTDKKHLARDLATEALSFAKAKPGSSIAVFCSLVTTANAVAQTIKEQHPGRVLLVTGRLRGYERDRLDQPKSLFRQFRRDHPEGEQPKDSLPTFLVGTAAAEVGLDADSSAIVCDFASLPTLVQRLGRLDRRGQLSKRAKVGKADPPTMTIIGGNNGEASEAQLRNLAQRLGSPPMANGEYHAEFFVGAPWSVVVGKEKSEASDDEDDASEEASKEVGGKKYGVPDAVTAATWQVLALTAARATEQTVKEAPVQAQDGVQSASSSPETATEPSSIAAPALHETRPSSEWLTDPLAGITAGPVVVPPLTDAVLQRWAATTPRSPKFLPVHPWLYGLLPDDEGTPLVGIAFRLELEILQHFSPVEDDEEESARLWVKIRQCLTEFPPLRSELHFVPLNAAREWLAALPSDQRATVAHFDGDEWTVSTQPSTLGADSVLVLPTSTLPDSIDDIIPQAGDENATQRCWDVFESLAQDGAKYRREVVITSGDISPDETGVYRIPNHDNVADLVENEKPEDEEPSDDTSETDDAELWKRSRLKLDFSAHGICFTLRYFNRRRSDGKVIDLLPDHLNKAGEYGKHLAQALAPGNEPLEALLFRAAKDHDIGKDHDKWQQAMGNTRTWRQEYGHDDSIRIAKPVIENPSKAGGYRHEWGTLWHIQKNVTTIIPDLIATTQEFLRDLYLHSIAAHHGYFRPSMPDRGFDSPPTAARQNPLRLEAIERSSRLQSQLGYWRLAYLECLIKVADVAATRDTETQELTDDES
;
A
#
# COMPACT_ATOMS: atom_id res chain seq x y z
N MET A 1 -16.39 8.87 -32.58
CA MET A 1 -15.29 7.87 -32.53
C MET A 1 -14.02 8.29 -33.29
N LYS A 2 -14.10 8.82 -34.52
CA LYS A 2 -12.89 9.19 -35.29
C LYS A 2 -12.09 10.34 -34.65
N ALA A 3 -12.75 11.40 -34.21
CA ALA A 3 -12.09 12.56 -33.60
C ALA A 3 -11.37 12.20 -32.29
N GLU A 4 -12.00 11.33 -31.49
CA GLU A 4 -11.49 10.79 -30.23
C GLU A 4 -10.20 10.00 -30.47
N LEU A 5 -10.19 9.13 -31.50
CA LEU A 5 -9.01 8.35 -31.86
C LEU A 5 -7.89 9.22 -32.47
N ASP A 6 -8.23 10.19 -33.30
CA ASP A 6 -7.25 11.13 -33.87
C ASP A 6 -6.56 11.93 -32.76
N PHE A 7 -7.33 12.41 -31.77
CA PHE A 7 -6.82 13.05 -30.56
C PHE A 7 -5.89 12.12 -29.77
N PHE A 8 -6.31 10.87 -29.52
CA PHE A 8 -5.51 9.91 -28.78
C PHE A 8 -4.19 9.60 -29.49
N ILE A 9 -4.21 9.35 -30.80
CA ILE A 9 -3.01 8.99 -31.57
C ILE A 9 -2.01 10.14 -31.59
N ALA A 10 -2.48 11.38 -31.81
CA ALA A 10 -1.63 12.57 -31.79
C ALA A 10 -1.02 12.79 -30.40
N SER A 11 -1.85 12.70 -29.35
CA SER A 11 -1.43 12.87 -27.96
C SER A 11 -0.42 11.80 -27.54
N TYR A 12 -0.69 10.53 -27.83
CA TYR A 12 0.20 9.43 -27.49
C TYR A 12 1.57 9.57 -28.14
N LYS A 13 1.63 9.90 -29.45
CA LYS A 13 2.89 10.13 -30.15
C LYS A 13 3.69 11.29 -29.55
N SER A 14 3.01 12.33 -29.08
CA SER A 14 3.67 13.47 -28.42
C SER A 14 4.32 13.09 -27.09
N LEU A 15 3.73 12.15 -26.35
CA LEU A 15 4.21 11.72 -25.03
C LEU A 15 5.19 10.54 -25.09
N ARG A 16 5.14 9.71 -26.15
CA ARG A 16 5.83 8.40 -26.21
C ARG A 16 6.71 8.21 -27.45
N SER A 17 7.03 9.27 -28.19
CA SER A 17 7.92 9.21 -29.36
C SER A 17 9.22 8.43 -29.08
N PRO A 18 9.68 7.53 -29.98
CA PRO A 18 9.17 7.23 -31.32
C PRO A 18 8.05 6.17 -31.37
N HIS A 19 7.50 5.74 -30.23
CA HIS A 19 6.52 4.65 -30.18
C HIS A 19 5.14 5.11 -30.70
N SER A 20 4.49 4.24 -31.46
CA SER A 20 3.10 4.41 -31.90
C SER A 20 2.15 3.58 -31.04
N PRO A 21 0.91 4.04 -30.81
CA PRO A 21 -0.04 3.31 -29.97
C PRO A 21 -0.53 2.03 -30.65
N MET A 22 -0.56 0.94 -29.89
CA MET A 22 -1.15 -0.35 -30.27
C MET A 22 -2.68 -0.29 -30.33
N GLN A 23 -3.33 -1.24 -31.00
CA GLN A 23 -4.79 -1.26 -31.17
C GLN A 23 -5.52 -1.35 -29.83
N TRP A 24 -5.07 -2.23 -28.94
CA TRP A 24 -5.65 -2.36 -27.61
C TRP A 24 -5.59 -1.06 -26.81
N MET A 25 -4.56 -0.22 -27.01
CA MET A 25 -4.42 1.06 -26.31
C MET A 25 -5.51 2.05 -26.76
N LYS A 26 -5.83 2.06 -28.06
CA LYS A 26 -6.93 2.86 -28.62
C LYS A 26 -8.29 2.43 -28.06
N ARG A 27 -8.51 1.11 -28.01
CA ARG A 27 -9.74 0.52 -27.47
C ARG A 27 -9.88 0.76 -25.96
N MET A 28 -8.77 0.72 -25.22
CA MET A 28 -8.73 1.12 -23.81
C MET A 28 -9.09 2.59 -23.64
N PHE A 29 -8.48 3.49 -24.41
CA PHE A 29 -8.79 4.93 -24.36
C PHE A 29 -10.29 5.20 -24.55
N LEU A 30 -10.90 4.61 -25.58
CA LEU A 30 -12.34 4.75 -25.84
C LEU A 30 -13.19 4.29 -24.65
N ARG A 31 -12.82 3.17 -24.01
CA ARG A 31 -13.51 2.69 -22.82
C ARG A 31 -13.40 3.65 -21.63
N LEU A 32 -12.24 4.28 -21.43
CA LEU A 32 -12.06 5.22 -20.33
C LEU A 32 -12.88 6.49 -20.50
N ILE A 33 -12.92 7.07 -21.71
CA ILE A 33 -13.69 8.29 -21.96
C ILE A 33 -15.22 8.05 -21.94
N ASP A 34 -15.65 6.80 -22.11
CA ASP A 34 -17.03 6.35 -21.90
C ASP A 34 -17.33 5.99 -20.43
N GLY A 35 -16.37 6.16 -19.51
CA GLY A 35 -16.54 5.87 -18.09
C GLY A 35 -16.69 4.38 -17.77
N ASN A 36 -16.19 3.49 -18.63
CA ASN A 36 -16.30 2.05 -18.51
C ASN A 36 -14.92 1.37 -18.40
N PRO A 37 -14.19 1.56 -17.29
CA PRO A 37 -12.91 0.92 -17.07
C PRO A 37 -13.07 -0.60 -17.02
N PRO A 38 -12.13 -1.37 -17.57
CA PRO A 38 -12.17 -2.82 -17.43
C PRO A 38 -11.86 -3.23 -16.00
N SER A 39 -12.53 -4.29 -15.53
CA SER A 39 -12.24 -4.84 -14.21
C SER A 39 -11.00 -5.73 -14.18
N LEU A 40 -10.66 -6.32 -15.33
CA LEU A 40 -9.49 -7.16 -15.54
C LEU A 40 -8.87 -6.84 -16.91
N VAL A 41 -7.58 -6.55 -16.95
CA VAL A 41 -6.79 -6.45 -18.19
C VAL A 41 -6.02 -7.76 -18.37
N ASP A 42 -6.61 -8.64 -19.19
CA ASP A 42 -6.09 -9.96 -19.52
C ASP A 42 -5.25 -9.90 -20.79
N LEU A 43 -4.13 -9.18 -20.69
CA LEU A 43 -3.14 -9.04 -21.77
C LEU A 43 -1.84 -9.76 -21.38
N PRO A 44 -1.15 -10.39 -22.35
CA PRO A 44 0.06 -11.17 -22.09
C PRO A 44 1.18 -10.30 -21.50
N THR A 45 2.11 -10.94 -20.79
CA THR A 45 3.27 -10.23 -20.24
C THR A 45 4.12 -9.61 -21.35
N GLY A 46 4.52 -8.35 -21.16
CA GLY A 46 5.25 -7.60 -22.18
C GLY A 46 4.37 -6.95 -23.26
N ALA A 47 3.03 -6.98 -23.15
CA ALA A 47 2.11 -6.26 -24.04
C ALA A 47 2.08 -4.72 -23.83
N GLY A 48 2.98 -4.16 -23.01
CA GLY A 48 2.99 -2.73 -22.70
C GLY A 48 1.89 -2.29 -21.72
N LYS A 49 1.40 -3.16 -20.82
CA LYS A 49 0.32 -2.84 -19.85
C LYS A 49 0.58 -1.58 -19.02
N THR A 50 1.84 -1.23 -18.78
CA THR A 50 2.22 0.00 -18.04
C THR A 50 1.77 1.28 -18.76
N ASP A 51 1.59 1.26 -20.08
CA ASP A 51 1.08 2.41 -20.84
C ASP A 51 -0.37 2.78 -20.50
N VAL A 52 -1.07 1.99 -19.67
CA VAL A 52 -2.33 2.42 -19.01
C VAL A 52 -2.15 3.79 -18.32
N ILE A 53 -0.97 4.09 -17.79
CA ILE A 53 -0.64 5.41 -17.21
C ILE A 53 -0.76 6.53 -18.24
N VAL A 54 -0.21 6.31 -19.44
CA VAL A 54 -0.25 7.29 -20.53
C VAL A 54 -1.67 7.43 -21.07
N ILE A 55 -2.38 6.31 -21.22
CA ILE A 55 -3.76 6.28 -21.70
C ILE A 55 -4.68 7.04 -20.74
N TRP A 56 -4.50 6.85 -19.42
CA TRP A 56 -5.21 7.58 -18.39
C TRP A 56 -4.96 9.09 -18.46
N LEU A 57 -3.72 9.54 -18.60
CA LEU A 57 -3.39 10.97 -18.73
C LEU A 57 -4.09 11.61 -19.93
N ILE A 58 -4.09 10.92 -21.08
CA ILE A 58 -4.75 11.40 -22.30
C ILE A 58 -6.27 11.40 -22.14
N ALA A 59 -6.85 10.37 -21.50
CA ALA A 59 -8.28 10.32 -21.20
C ALA A 59 -8.70 11.43 -20.22
N LEU A 60 -7.86 11.75 -19.23
CA LEU A 60 -8.12 12.83 -18.29
C LEU A 60 -8.04 14.20 -18.98
N ALA A 61 -7.08 14.40 -19.88
CA ALA A 61 -7.00 15.61 -20.71
C ALA A 61 -8.21 15.74 -21.66
N TRP A 62 -8.68 14.64 -22.23
CA TRP A 62 -9.90 14.60 -23.03
C TRP A 62 -11.13 15.02 -22.21
N TYR A 63 -11.27 14.47 -21.00
CA TYR A 63 -12.33 14.84 -20.07
C TYR A 63 -12.26 16.33 -19.69
N ALA A 64 -11.07 16.85 -19.40
CA ALA A 64 -10.88 18.27 -19.09
C ALA A 64 -11.37 19.20 -20.21
N GLN A 65 -11.10 18.83 -21.47
CA GLN A 65 -11.54 19.59 -22.63
C GLN A 65 -13.06 19.50 -22.88
N HIS A 66 -13.69 18.38 -22.51
CA HIS A 66 -15.08 18.07 -22.85
C HIS A 66 -15.97 17.84 -21.62
N ARG A 67 -15.69 18.57 -20.52
CA ARG A 67 -16.27 18.31 -19.19
C ARG A 67 -17.81 18.26 -19.17
N ASP A 68 -18.47 19.01 -20.05
CA ASP A 68 -19.93 19.07 -20.14
C ASP A 68 -20.57 17.86 -20.84
N THR A 69 -19.79 17.13 -21.65
CA THR A 69 -20.32 16.05 -22.52
C THR A 69 -19.66 14.69 -22.30
N ALA A 70 -18.42 14.67 -21.82
CA ALA A 70 -17.65 13.45 -21.60
C ALA A 70 -18.00 12.82 -20.25
N LYS A 71 -17.78 11.49 -20.13
CA LYS A 71 -17.90 10.83 -18.84
C LYS A 71 -16.70 11.16 -17.95
N PRO A 72 -16.88 11.21 -16.62
CA PRO A 72 -15.82 11.53 -15.70
C PRO A 72 -14.67 10.51 -15.75
N VAL A 73 -13.44 11.01 -15.73
CA VAL A 73 -12.22 10.21 -15.59
C VAL A 73 -11.56 10.57 -14.25
N PRO A 74 -11.17 9.59 -13.40
CA PRO A 74 -10.52 9.86 -12.12
C PRO A 74 -9.29 10.75 -12.24
N ARG A 75 -9.14 11.73 -11.35
CA ARG A 75 -7.93 12.57 -11.28
C ARG A 75 -6.72 11.86 -10.71
N ARG A 76 -6.90 10.71 -10.05
CA ARG A 76 -5.80 9.95 -9.45
C ARG A 76 -5.71 8.55 -10.04
N LEU A 77 -4.55 8.20 -10.59
CA LEU A 77 -4.21 6.82 -10.92
C LEU A 77 -3.34 6.25 -9.80
N VAL A 78 -3.87 5.26 -9.09
CA VAL A 78 -3.18 4.55 -8.02
C VAL A 78 -2.62 3.25 -8.59
N TRP A 79 -1.31 3.20 -8.79
CA TRP A 79 -0.59 2.04 -9.28
C TRP A 79 -0.05 1.20 -8.12
N VAL A 80 -0.71 0.07 -7.84
CA VAL A 80 -0.31 -0.85 -6.78
C VAL A 80 0.67 -1.88 -7.33
N VAL A 81 1.82 -2.00 -6.70
CA VAL A 81 2.81 -3.04 -7.00
C VAL A 81 2.93 -4.01 -5.83
N ASN A 82 3.09 -5.30 -6.13
CA ASN A 82 3.33 -6.30 -5.07
C ASN A 82 4.68 -6.08 -4.38
N ARG A 83 5.76 -5.84 -5.16
CA ARG A 83 7.13 -5.79 -4.63
C ARG A 83 7.85 -4.49 -5.00
N ARG A 84 8.68 -3.99 -4.07
CA ARG A 84 9.44 -2.73 -4.15
C ARG A 84 10.28 -2.57 -5.43
N VAL A 85 10.58 -3.67 -6.11
CA VAL A 85 11.43 -3.76 -7.31
C VAL A 85 10.69 -3.27 -8.57
N LEU A 86 9.37 -3.40 -8.70
CA LEU A 86 8.65 -3.07 -9.96
C LEU A 86 8.48 -1.57 -10.25
N VAL A 87 8.82 -0.69 -9.31
CA VAL A 87 8.57 0.76 -9.45
C VAL A 87 9.48 1.43 -10.50
N GLN A 88 10.61 0.83 -10.85
CA GLN A 88 11.60 1.46 -11.73
C GLN A 88 11.12 1.68 -13.16
N GLN A 89 10.31 0.75 -13.70
CA GLN A 89 9.73 0.93 -15.05
C GLN A 89 8.78 2.13 -15.08
N VAL A 90 7.94 2.25 -14.05
CA VAL A 90 7.04 3.40 -13.90
C VAL A 90 7.85 4.69 -13.70
N HIS A 91 8.94 4.63 -12.93
CA HIS A 91 9.80 5.78 -12.70
C HIS A 91 10.48 6.30 -13.99
N THR A 92 10.97 5.41 -14.86
CA THR A 92 11.51 5.80 -16.17
C THR A 92 10.43 6.45 -17.03
N MET A 93 9.23 5.85 -17.10
CA MET A 93 8.10 6.42 -17.83
C MET A 93 7.71 7.80 -17.29
N VAL A 94 7.70 7.99 -15.97
CA VAL A 94 7.44 9.28 -15.33
C VAL A 94 8.48 10.32 -15.73
N LYS A 95 9.77 9.98 -15.70
CA LYS A 95 10.83 10.90 -16.13
C LYS A 95 10.66 11.35 -17.58
N GLU A 96 10.30 10.43 -18.47
CA GLU A 96 10.01 10.72 -19.88
C GLU A 96 8.81 11.68 -20.01
N LEU A 97 7.72 11.42 -19.28
CA LEU A 97 6.53 12.28 -19.26
C LEU A 97 6.83 13.69 -18.72
N THR A 98 7.55 13.79 -17.60
CA THR A 98 7.94 15.09 -17.02
C THR A 98 8.82 15.88 -17.99
N THR A 99 9.72 15.21 -18.71
CA THR A 99 10.56 15.85 -19.74
C THR A 99 9.70 16.36 -20.89
N ALA A 100 8.72 15.57 -21.34
CA ALA A 100 7.80 15.97 -22.40
C ALA A 100 6.93 17.18 -21.99
N PHE A 101 6.50 17.25 -20.73
CA PHE A 101 5.69 18.34 -20.18
C PHE A 101 6.46 19.65 -19.99
N ALA A 102 7.77 19.59 -19.74
CA ALA A 102 8.60 20.78 -19.54
C ALA A 102 8.92 21.55 -20.83
N ALA A 103 8.72 20.94 -22.01
CA ALA A 103 9.07 21.54 -23.30
C ALA A 103 7.99 22.55 -23.76
N PRO A 104 8.26 23.88 -23.79
CA PRO A 104 7.23 24.92 -23.98
C PRO A 104 6.57 24.95 -25.35
N SER A 105 7.15 24.25 -26.33
CA SER A 105 6.70 24.20 -27.73
C SER A 105 6.46 22.77 -28.21
N SER A 106 6.40 21.79 -27.30
CA SER A 106 6.10 20.41 -27.68
C SER A 106 4.61 20.26 -28.00
N PRO A 107 4.23 19.30 -28.85
CA PRO A 107 2.81 18.94 -29.03
C PRO A 107 2.14 18.48 -27.71
N ALA A 108 2.92 18.10 -26.68
CA ALA A 108 2.41 17.77 -25.35
C ALA A 108 1.95 19.00 -24.54
N ALA A 109 2.31 20.23 -24.94
CA ALA A 109 1.88 21.46 -24.27
C ALA A 109 0.35 21.63 -24.24
N GLN A 110 -0.37 21.12 -25.24
CA GLN A 110 -1.84 21.12 -25.26
C GLN A 110 -2.41 20.24 -24.14
N ILE A 111 -1.85 19.04 -23.95
CA ILE A 111 -2.24 18.11 -22.88
C ILE A 111 -1.99 18.77 -21.52
N VAL A 112 -0.84 19.40 -21.34
CA VAL A 112 -0.49 20.14 -20.10
C VAL A 112 -1.50 21.26 -19.85
N GLY A 113 -1.89 22.02 -20.87
CA GLY A 113 -2.92 23.06 -20.75
C GLY A 113 -4.28 22.50 -20.28
N HIS A 114 -4.72 21.38 -20.85
CA HIS A 114 -5.96 20.72 -20.44
C HIS A 114 -5.88 20.19 -19.00
N LEU A 115 -4.79 19.52 -18.62
CA LEU A 115 -4.61 19.03 -17.25
C LEU A 115 -4.56 20.17 -16.23
N ARG A 116 -3.90 21.30 -16.57
CA ARG A 116 -3.85 22.50 -15.71
C ARG A 116 -5.25 23.07 -15.44
N SER A 117 -6.17 22.97 -16.40
CA SER A 117 -7.55 23.45 -16.23
C SER A 117 -8.37 22.65 -15.20
N LEU A 118 -7.90 21.47 -14.78
CA LEU A 118 -8.55 20.67 -13.74
C LEU A 118 -8.10 21.03 -12.31
N GLY A 119 -6.91 21.63 -12.17
CA GLY A 119 -6.31 22.01 -10.90
C GLY A 119 -6.45 23.51 -10.61
N GLN A 120 -5.62 24.03 -9.70
CA GLN A 120 -5.56 25.47 -9.43
C GLN A 120 -4.89 26.23 -10.59
N LYS A 121 -5.47 27.37 -10.99
CA LYS A 121 -5.09 28.13 -12.20
C LYS A 121 -3.63 28.59 -12.21
N ASP A 122 -3.04 28.83 -11.04
CA ASP A 122 -1.70 29.41 -10.88
C ASP A 122 -0.64 28.40 -10.39
N SER A 123 -0.97 27.11 -10.32
CA SER A 123 0.00 26.09 -9.92
C SER A 123 1.09 25.91 -10.98
N ALA A 124 2.35 26.02 -10.55
CA ALA A 124 3.52 25.66 -11.37
C ALA A 124 3.53 24.17 -11.73
N THR A 125 2.95 23.31 -10.89
CA THR A 125 2.88 21.85 -11.06
C THR A 125 1.53 21.43 -11.64
N VAL A 126 1.57 20.74 -12.79
CA VAL A 126 0.37 20.30 -13.53
C VAL A 126 0.02 18.84 -13.27
N PHE A 127 1.00 18.05 -12.85
CA PHE A 127 0.89 16.63 -12.63
C PHE A 127 1.88 16.22 -11.54
N ASN A 128 1.39 15.52 -10.51
CA ASN A 128 2.23 15.06 -9.41
C ASN A 128 2.45 13.55 -9.48
N VAL A 129 3.67 13.11 -9.18
CA VAL A 129 3.99 11.70 -9.03
C VAL A 129 4.38 11.42 -7.60
N VAL A 130 3.55 10.61 -6.95
CA VAL A 130 3.65 10.29 -5.54
C VAL A 130 4.17 8.88 -5.40
N GLN A 131 5.23 8.69 -4.63
CA GLN A 131 5.75 7.36 -4.33
C GLN A 131 5.54 7.02 -2.86
N LEU A 132 4.50 6.25 -2.58
CA LEU A 132 4.22 5.73 -1.26
C LEU A 132 5.06 4.47 -1.03
N ARG A 133 6.33 4.66 -0.67
CA ARG A 133 7.27 3.59 -0.30
C ARG A 133 7.73 3.75 1.13
N GLY A 134 8.01 2.63 1.78
CA GLY A 134 8.47 2.61 3.16
C GLY A 134 9.85 3.20 3.46
N GLN A 135 10.45 4.02 2.58
CA GLN A 135 11.78 4.61 2.78
C GLN A 135 11.85 6.11 2.46
N ARG A 136 10.82 6.73 1.87
CA ARG A 136 10.78 8.18 1.61
C ARG A 136 9.48 8.75 2.18
N LEU A 137 9.62 9.78 3.01
CA LEU A 137 8.58 10.33 3.88
C LEU A 137 7.94 11.61 3.29
N ASP A 138 7.75 11.70 1.98
CA ASP A 138 6.91 12.78 1.38
C ASP A 138 5.41 12.45 1.50
N ASP A 139 5.00 11.95 2.66
CA ASP A 139 3.70 11.32 2.88
C ASP A 139 2.54 12.33 2.98
N ARG A 140 2.81 13.64 3.12
CA ARG A 140 1.75 14.66 3.31
C ARG A 140 1.52 15.57 2.12
N GLU A 141 2.54 15.93 1.36
CA GLU A 141 2.42 16.97 0.32
C GLU A 141 1.42 16.62 -0.77
N TRP A 142 1.38 15.35 -1.16
CA TRP A 142 0.44 14.90 -2.19
C TRP A 142 -1.04 15.03 -1.78
N SER A 143 -1.32 15.07 -0.48
CA SER A 143 -2.69 15.19 0.03
C SER A 143 -3.21 16.63 0.07
N LEU A 144 -2.36 17.62 -0.27
CA LEU A 144 -2.65 19.05 -0.12
C LEU A 144 -3.27 19.71 -1.36
N ASP A 145 -3.38 19.00 -2.48
CA ASP A 145 -4.19 19.44 -3.61
C ASP A 145 -5.00 18.26 -4.19
N PRO A 146 -6.24 18.05 -3.69
CA PRO A 146 -7.13 17.00 -4.17
C PRO A 146 -7.60 17.17 -5.62
N ALA A 147 -7.50 18.38 -6.19
CA ALA A 147 -7.93 18.71 -7.56
C ALA A 147 -6.81 18.49 -8.60
N MET A 148 -5.55 18.45 -8.15
CA MET A 148 -4.41 18.14 -9.01
C MET A 148 -4.47 16.69 -9.53
N PRO A 149 -4.19 16.46 -10.83
CA PRO A 149 -3.94 15.12 -11.35
C PRO A 149 -2.72 14.45 -10.71
N GLN A 150 -2.86 13.21 -10.24
CA GLN A 150 -1.76 12.50 -9.56
C GLN A 150 -1.60 11.05 -10.00
N LEU A 151 -0.35 10.62 -10.19
CA LEU A 151 0.03 9.22 -10.27
C LEU A 151 0.61 8.79 -8.93
N ILE A 152 -0.11 7.94 -8.20
CA ILE A 152 0.28 7.44 -6.87
C ILE A 152 0.77 6.01 -7.02
N ILE A 153 2.04 5.76 -6.73
CA ILE A 153 2.66 4.45 -6.84
C ILE A 153 2.96 3.95 -5.44
N GLY A 154 2.42 2.78 -5.07
CA GLY A 154 2.61 2.25 -3.73
C GLY A 154 2.56 0.72 -3.67
N THR A 155 3.03 0.17 -2.55
CA THR A 155 2.89 -1.28 -2.29
C THR A 155 1.48 -1.62 -1.83
N VAL A 156 1.13 -2.90 -1.84
CA VAL A 156 -0.11 -3.41 -1.23
C VAL A 156 -0.30 -2.90 0.19
N ASP A 157 0.75 -2.91 1.03
CA ASP A 157 0.66 -2.37 2.38
C ASP A 157 0.33 -0.88 2.39
N GLN A 158 1.04 -0.08 1.59
CA GLN A 158 0.91 1.37 1.67
C GLN A 158 -0.45 1.83 1.12
N ILE A 159 -0.91 1.26 0.02
CA ILE A 159 -2.21 1.60 -0.58
C ILE A 159 -3.35 0.95 0.20
N GLY A 160 -3.28 -0.37 0.43
CA GLY A 160 -4.34 -1.14 1.04
C GLY A 160 -4.65 -0.71 2.48
N SER A 161 -3.62 -0.54 3.31
CA SER A 161 -3.84 -0.07 4.69
C SER A 161 -4.44 1.33 4.74
N ARG A 162 -4.00 2.25 3.86
CA ARG A 162 -4.54 3.63 3.77
C ARG A 162 -6.00 3.62 3.30
N LEU A 163 -6.33 2.83 2.28
CA LEU A 163 -7.68 2.71 1.75
C LEU A 163 -8.67 2.15 2.80
N LEU A 164 -8.18 1.29 3.70
CA LEU A 164 -8.92 0.71 4.83
C LEU A 164 -8.88 1.56 6.10
N PHE A 165 -8.54 2.86 6.01
CA PHE A 165 -8.47 3.78 7.16
C PHE A 165 -7.45 3.39 8.24
N GLN A 166 -6.46 2.54 7.94
CA GLN A 166 -5.42 2.08 8.88
C GLN A 166 -4.01 2.25 8.28
N GLY A 167 -3.79 3.35 7.56
CA GLY A 167 -2.54 3.60 6.85
C GLY A 167 -1.30 3.39 7.71
N TYR A 168 -0.47 2.40 7.36
CA TYR A 168 0.76 2.09 8.09
C TYR A 168 1.72 3.27 8.07
N GLY A 169 2.22 3.64 9.25
CA GLY A 169 3.08 4.82 9.44
C GLY A 169 2.33 6.15 9.52
N LEU A 170 1.00 6.15 9.44
CA LEU A 170 0.19 7.36 9.60
C LEU A 170 -0.41 7.45 11.00
N GLY A 171 -0.31 8.64 11.60
CA GLY A 171 -1.07 8.99 12.79
C GLY A 171 -2.57 8.91 12.52
N LYS A 172 -3.36 8.51 13.52
CA LYS A 172 -4.81 8.30 13.38
C LYS A 172 -5.58 9.47 12.75
N TRP A 173 -5.11 10.70 12.94
CA TRP A 173 -5.74 11.92 12.42
C TRP A 173 -5.55 12.16 10.91
N SER A 174 -4.58 11.49 10.28
CA SER A 174 -4.37 11.56 8.82
C SER A 174 -4.90 10.34 8.07
N ARG A 175 -5.31 9.27 8.76
CA ARG A 175 -5.84 8.06 8.11
C ARG A 175 -7.10 8.32 7.27
N PRO A 176 -8.13 9.09 7.74
CA PRO A 176 -9.31 9.36 6.93
C PRO A 176 -9.00 10.16 5.66
N LEU A 177 -8.07 11.11 5.73
CA LEU A 177 -7.62 11.91 4.59
C LEU A 177 -7.08 11.02 3.47
N HIS A 178 -6.16 10.10 3.80
CA HIS A 178 -5.57 9.21 2.81
C HIS A 178 -6.58 8.20 2.27
N ALA A 179 -7.45 7.66 3.13
CA ALA A 179 -8.53 6.77 2.70
C ALA A 179 -9.43 7.46 1.67
N ALA A 180 -9.83 8.70 1.93
CA ALA A 180 -10.68 9.49 1.05
C ALA A 180 -10.04 9.71 -0.33
N LEU A 181 -8.78 10.16 -0.38
CA LEU A 181 -8.09 10.44 -1.63
C LEU A 181 -7.78 9.19 -2.46
N LEU A 182 -7.70 8.01 -1.83
CA LEU A 182 -7.54 6.74 -2.52
C LEU A 182 -8.87 6.08 -2.90
N GLY A 183 -9.98 6.48 -2.28
CA GLY A 183 -11.30 5.86 -2.43
C GLY A 183 -12.37 6.70 -3.13
N VAL A 184 -12.07 7.95 -3.51
CA VAL A 184 -12.97 8.88 -4.24
C VAL A 184 -12.17 9.57 -5.33
N ASP A 185 -12.70 9.67 -6.56
CA ASP A 185 -11.98 10.25 -7.71
C ASP A 185 -10.63 9.58 -8.00
N ALA A 186 -10.58 8.24 -7.88
CA ALA A 186 -9.36 7.45 -7.98
C ALA A 186 -9.56 6.18 -8.81
N TRP A 187 -8.55 5.81 -9.59
CA TRP A 187 -8.46 4.54 -10.31
C TRP A 187 -7.34 3.67 -9.72
N VAL A 188 -7.71 2.58 -9.05
CA VAL A 188 -6.75 1.63 -8.47
C VAL A 188 -6.45 0.52 -9.47
N CYS A 189 -5.23 0.51 -9.99
CA CYS A 189 -4.69 -0.55 -10.83
C CYS A 189 -3.76 -1.45 -10.01
N VAL A 190 -4.07 -2.74 -9.93
CA VAL A 190 -3.21 -3.72 -9.25
C VAL A 190 -2.36 -4.44 -10.28
N ASP A 191 -1.06 -4.14 -10.28
CA ASP A 191 -0.10 -4.80 -11.15
C ASP A 191 0.24 -6.20 -10.64
N GLU A 192 0.25 -7.16 -11.56
CA GLU A 192 0.39 -8.60 -11.29
C GLU A 192 -0.55 -9.08 -10.16
N ALA A 193 -1.84 -8.72 -10.27
CA ALA A 193 -2.86 -8.94 -9.22
C ALA A 193 -2.96 -10.39 -8.72
N HIS A 194 -2.63 -11.37 -9.56
CA HIS A 194 -2.60 -12.79 -9.21
C HIS A 194 -1.56 -13.14 -8.13
N LEU A 195 -0.58 -12.26 -7.87
CA LEU A 195 0.40 -12.44 -6.79
C LEU A 195 -0.10 -11.92 -5.44
N VAL A 196 -1.19 -11.15 -5.43
CA VAL A 196 -1.80 -10.57 -4.22
C VAL A 196 -3.31 -10.85 -4.20
N PRO A 197 -3.70 -12.14 -4.30
CA PRO A 197 -5.10 -12.55 -4.46
C PRO A 197 -6.01 -12.05 -3.33
N ALA A 198 -5.51 -12.04 -2.08
CA ALA A 198 -6.25 -11.52 -0.93
C ALA A 198 -6.60 -10.05 -1.10
N PHE A 199 -5.60 -9.24 -1.44
CA PHE A 199 -5.78 -7.82 -1.66
C PHE A 199 -6.73 -7.53 -2.83
N ALA A 200 -6.64 -8.29 -3.92
CA ALA A 200 -7.57 -8.16 -5.05
C ALA A 200 -9.02 -8.40 -4.60
N VAL A 201 -9.29 -9.46 -3.82
CA VAL A 201 -10.61 -9.73 -3.25
C VAL A 201 -11.07 -8.62 -2.30
N THR A 202 -10.19 -8.14 -1.42
CA THR A 202 -10.48 -7.00 -0.53
C THR A 202 -10.83 -5.75 -1.32
N LEU A 203 -10.12 -5.44 -2.40
CA LEU A 203 -10.43 -4.29 -3.24
C LEU A 203 -11.82 -4.40 -3.87
N ARG A 204 -12.25 -5.59 -4.27
CA ARG A 204 -13.62 -5.82 -4.75
C ARG A 204 -14.64 -5.47 -3.65
N GLN A 205 -14.41 -5.92 -2.42
CA GLN A 205 -15.26 -5.57 -1.27
C GLN A 205 -15.22 -4.06 -0.97
N VAL A 206 -14.05 -3.42 -1.04
CA VAL A 206 -13.93 -1.96 -0.87
C VAL A 206 -14.74 -1.22 -1.93
N ARG A 207 -14.68 -1.63 -3.20
CA ARG A 207 -15.50 -1.05 -4.27
C ARG A 207 -16.98 -1.21 -3.98
N GLU A 208 -17.42 -2.39 -3.58
CA GLU A 208 -18.82 -2.63 -3.22
C GLU A 208 -19.28 -1.69 -2.10
N MET A 209 -18.47 -1.50 -1.07
CA MET A 209 -18.77 -0.59 0.05
C MET A 209 -18.71 0.88 -0.34
N ALA A 210 -17.71 1.31 -1.12
CA ALA A 210 -17.48 2.69 -1.52
C ALA A 210 -18.47 3.18 -2.59
N CYS A 211 -18.90 2.29 -3.48
CA CYS A 211 -19.83 2.60 -4.57
C CYS A 211 -21.30 2.35 -4.21
N ARG A 212 -21.64 2.04 -2.96
CA ARG A 212 -23.05 2.00 -2.53
C ARG A 212 -23.75 3.32 -2.91
N PRO A 213 -25.01 3.26 -3.38
CA PRO A 213 -25.79 4.47 -3.66
C PRO A 213 -25.82 5.38 -2.43
N THR A 214 -25.73 6.69 -2.67
CA THR A 214 -25.99 7.68 -1.63
C THR A 214 -27.48 7.68 -1.28
N SER A 215 -27.81 8.01 -0.03
CA SER A 215 -29.21 8.10 0.41
C SER A 215 -29.98 9.14 -0.41
N ASP A 216 -31.27 8.90 -0.66
CA ASP A 216 -32.17 9.87 -1.29
C ASP A 216 -32.35 11.17 -0.47
N SER A 217 -32.00 11.13 0.81
CA SER A 217 -31.95 12.31 1.67
C SER A 217 -30.76 13.24 1.40
N VAL A 218 -29.79 12.82 0.57
CA VAL A 218 -28.66 13.66 0.17
C VAL A 218 -29.10 14.58 -0.97
N PRO A 219 -28.87 15.90 -0.90
CA PRO A 219 -29.23 16.85 -1.96
C PRO A 219 -28.69 16.46 -3.33
N GLN A 220 -29.46 16.72 -4.39
CA GLN A 220 -29.10 16.32 -5.75
C GLN A 220 -27.77 16.91 -6.20
N GLU A 221 -27.43 18.11 -5.75
CA GLU A 221 -26.21 18.82 -6.08
C GLU A 221 -24.98 18.12 -5.48
N ILE A 222 -25.13 17.54 -4.29
CA ILE A 222 -24.07 16.75 -3.63
C ILE A 222 -23.99 15.34 -4.22
N ARG A 223 -25.11 14.73 -4.59
CA ARG A 223 -25.09 13.43 -5.30
C ARG A 223 -24.41 13.56 -6.66
N SER A 224 -24.81 14.56 -7.45
CA SER A 224 -24.24 14.85 -8.76
C SER A 224 -22.76 15.17 -8.66
N PHE A 225 -22.30 15.82 -7.58
CA PHE A 225 -20.88 16.01 -7.32
C PHE A 225 -20.12 14.67 -7.23
N PHE A 226 -20.61 13.71 -6.44
CA PHE A 226 -19.95 12.40 -6.33
C PHE A 226 -20.07 11.54 -7.60
N ASP A 227 -21.10 11.74 -8.41
CA ASP A 227 -21.21 11.09 -9.73
C ASP A 227 -20.09 11.54 -10.68
N GLN A 228 -19.51 12.73 -10.44
CA GLN A 228 -18.36 13.27 -11.17
C GLN A 228 -17.00 12.83 -10.60
N LEU A 229 -16.98 12.02 -9.53
CA LEU A 229 -15.78 11.59 -8.80
C LEU A 229 -15.67 10.04 -8.77
N PRO A 230 -15.49 9.39 -9.93
CA PRO A 230 -15.51 7.94 -10.03
C PRO A 230 -14.44 7.24 -9.19
N PHE A 231 -14.80 6.09 -8.63
CA PHE A 231 -13.85 5.15 -8.02
C PHE A 231 -13.76 3.87 -8.85
N TRP A 232 -12.63 3.66 -9.49
CA TRP A 232 -12.38 2.56 -10.42
C TRP A 232 -11.37 1.57 -9.85
N ILE A 233 -11.55 0.30 -10.17
CA ILE A 233 -10.59 -0.77 -9.81
C ILE A 233 -10.38 -1.67 -11.02
N THR A 234 -9.11 -1.93 -11.33
CA THR A 234 -8.68 -2.80 -12.41
C THR A 234 -7.56 -3.72 -11.95
N GLU A 235 -7.76 -5.02 -12.16
CA GLU A 235 -6.74 -6.04 -11.98
C GLU A 235 -5.92 -6.17 -13.27
N LEU A 236 -4.59 -6.06 -13.18
CA LEU A 236 -3.69 -6.31 -14.30
C LEU A 236 -3.06 -7.69 -14.09
N SER A 237 -3.50 -8.69 -14.85
CA SER A 237 -2.98 -10.05 -14.72
C SER A 237 -3.10 -10.78 -16.04
N ALA A 238 -2.05 -11.52 -16.40
CA ALA A 238 -2.08 -12.44 -17.55
C ALA A 238 -2.46 -13.88 -17.15
N THR A 239 -2.74 -14.12 -15.85
CA THR A 239 -2.82 -15.45 -15.27
C THR A 239 -4.20 -15.67 -14.61
N PRO A 240 -4.90 -16.79 -14.92
CA PRO A 240 -6.21 -17.12 -14.36
C PRO A 240 -6.06 -17.71 -12.94
N GLY A 241 -5.61 -16.90 -12.00
CA GLY A 241 -5.49 -17.30 -10.58
C GLY A 241 -6.66 -16.86 -9.70
N LEU A 242 -7.50 -15.95 -10.20
CA LEU A 242 -8.62 -15.37 -9.48
C LEU A 242 -9.92 -15.57 -10.27
N PRO A 243 -11.06 -15.82 -9.60
CA PRO A 243 -12.34 -15.76 -10.29
C PRO A 243 -12.49 -14.36 -10.87
N ARG A 244 -13.05 -14.27 -12.09
CA ARG A 244 -13.25 -12.98 -12.75
C ARG A 244 -14.03 -12.04 -11.83
N PRO A 245 -13.68 -10.74 -11.78
CA PRO A 245 -14.49 -9.77 -11.06
C PRO A 245 -15.93 -9.83 -11.57
N ARG A 246 -16.91 -9.76 -10.64
CA ARG A 246 -18.34 -9.75 -10.99
C ARG A 246 -18.80 -8.42 -11.58
N TYR A 247 -18.00 -7.37 -11.41
CA TYR A 247 -18.23 -6.04 -11.97
C TYR A 247 -17.36 -5.82 -13.20
N GLY A 248 -17.82 -4.97 -14.12
CA GLY A 248 -17.07 -4.59 -15.32
C GLY A 248 -16.82 -5.75 -16.27
N GLN A 249 -16.41 -5.42 -17.50
CA GLN A 249 -16.06 -6.43 -18.50
C GLN A 249 -14.55 -6.67 -18.50
N PRO A 250 -14.09 -7.94 -18.61
CA PRO A 250 -12.69 -8.21 -18.85
C PRO A 250 -12.24 -7.56 -20.17
N PHE A 251 -10.94 -7.32 -20.28
CA PHE A 251 -10.31 -6.74 -21.44
C PHE A 251 -9.29 -7.74 -22.01
N PRO A 252 -9.76 -8.71 -22.83
CA PRO A 252 -8.88 -9.65 -23.52
C PRO A 252 -8.27 -9.02 -24.78
N LEU A 253 -7.33 -9.74 -25.38
CA LEU A 253 -6.92 -9.49 -26.77
C LEU A 253 -8.08 -9.79 -27.73
N GLU A 254 -8.22 -8.93 -28.73
CA GLU A 254 -9.14 -9.10 -29.86
C GLU A 254 -8.36 -9.35 -31.16
N SER A 255 -9.03 -9.84 -32.21
CA SER A 255 -8.36 -10.20 -33.47
C SER A 255 -7.62 -9.03 -34.14
N GLU A 256 -8.02 -7.80 -33.88
CA GLU A 256 -7.36 -6.60 -34.42
C GLU A 256 -5.99 -6.36 -33.76
N ASP A 257 -5.82 -6.80 -32.51
CA ASP A 257 -4.57 -6.66 -31.75
C ASP A 257 -3.44 -7.54 -32.32
N ASP A 258 -3.78 -8.58 -33.09
CA ASP A 258 -2.81 -9.46 -33.77
C ASP A 258 -1.97 -8.73 -34.83
N SER A 259 -2.45 -7.56 -35.28
CA SER A 259 -1.73 -6.72 -36.25
C SER A 259 -0.52 -6.00 -35.66
N ASP A 260 -0.46 -5.85 -34.33
CA ASP A 260 0.65 -5.21 -33.64
C ASP A 260 1.84 -6.16 -33.53
N GLU A 261 3.01 -5.78 -34.08
CA GLU A 261 4.18 -6.65 -34.14
C GLU A 261 4.58 -7.19 -32.75
N VAL A 262 4.56 -6.33 -31.73
CA VAL A 262 4.89 -6.71 -30.35
C VAL A 262 3.96 -7.83 -29.87
N ILE A 263 2.66 -7.71 -30.08
CA ILE A 263 1.67 -8.72 -29.68
C ILE A 263 1.85 -10.01 -30.49
N ALA A 264 1.99 -9.90 -31.81
CA ALA A 264 2.20 -11.04 -32.70
C ALA A 264 3.43 -11.88 -32.30
N VAL A 265 4.54 -11.23 -31.91
CA VAL A 265 5.74 -11.91 -31.41
C VAL A 265 5.46 -12.65 -30.09
N ARG A 266 4.69 -12.07 -29.17
CA ARG A 266 4.34 -12.74 -27.89
C ARG A 266 3.40 -13.92 -28.09
N LEU A 267 2.41 -13.79 -28.97
CA LEU A 267 1.50 -14.88 -29.33
C LEU A 267 2.25 -16.02 -30.02
N LEU A 268 3.21 -15.68 -30.90
CA LEU A 268 4.07 -16.68 -31.51
C LEU A 268 4.86 -17.44 -30.44
N ALA A 269 5.52 -16.71 -29.53
CA ALA A 269 6.30 -17.33 -28.44
C ALA A 269 5.43 -18.22 -27.54
N LYS A 270 4.20 -17.80 -27.22
CA LYS A 270 3.24 -18.60 -26.46
C LYS A 270 2.92 -19.94 -27.13
N ARG A 271 2.78 -19.96 -28.46
CA ARG A 271 2.43 -21.15 -29.26
C ARG A 271 3.61 -22.11 -29.48
N THR A 272 4.84 -21.61 -29.49
CA THR A 272 6.05 -22.38 -29.84
C THR A 272 6.78 -22.98 -28.64
N ARG A 273 6.65 -22.40 -27.44
CA ARG A 273 7.33 -22.90 -26.22
C ARG A 273 6.93 -24.33 -25.89
N ARG A 274 7.88 -25.12 -25.38
CA ARG A 274 7.68 -26.49 -24.91
C ARG A 274 7.90 -26.58 -23.41
N VAL A 275 7.12 -27.46 -22.76
CA VAL A 275 7.32 -27.81 -21.35
C VAL A 275 7.55 -29.30 -21.24
N ILE A 276 8.67 -29.67 -20.62
CA ILE A 276 9.07 -31.06 -20.37
C ILE A 276 8.95 -31.32 -18.87
N TRP A 277 8.36 -32.46 -18.51
CA TRP A 277 8.37 -32.96 -17.13
C TRP A 277 9.43 -34.05 -16.97
N LYS A 278 10.20 -34.00 -15.87
CA LYS A 278 11.10 -35.07 -15.46
C LYS A 278 10.80 -35.48 -14.02
N ALA A 279 10.62 -36.79 -13.82
CA ALA A 279 10.39 -37.34 -12.49
C ALA A 279 11.65 -37.20 -11.63
N LEU A 280 11.47 -36.69 -10.42
CA LEU A 280 12.51 -36.67 -9.39
C LEU A 280 12.46 -38.01 -8.63
N THR A 281 13.60 -38.70 -8.57
CA THR A 281 13.69 -40.02 -7.91
C THR A 281 13.98 -39.91 -6.41
N ASP A 282 14.72 -38.87 -5.99
CA ASP A 282 15.01 -38.56 -4.57
C ASP A 282 15.06 -37.05 -4.36
N LYS A 283 14.32 -36.53 -3.36
CA LYS A 283 14.33 -35.10 -2.99
C LYS A 283 15.73 -34.58 -2.68
N LYS A 284 16.63 -35.42 -2.14
CA LYS A 284 18.03 -35.04 -1.87
C LYS A 284 18.84 -34.75 -3.13
N HIS A 285 18.40 -35.25 -4.28
CA HIS A 285 19.10 -35.08 -5.56
C HIS A 285 18.59 -33.88 -6.36
N LEU A 286 17.54 -33.17 -5.90
CA LEU A 286 16.94 -32.07 -6.66
C LEU A 286 17.96 -31.03 -7.13
N ALA A 287 18.84 -30.54 -6.24
CA ALA A 287 19.85 -29.56 -6.61
C ALA A 287 20.82 -30.09 -7.68
N ARG A 288 21.22 -31.37 -7.56
CA ARG A 288 22.10 -32.04 -8.53
C ARG A 288 21.43 -32.18 -9.89
N ASP A 289 20.16 -32.57 -9.91
CA ASP A 289 19.42 -32.82 -11.14
C ASP A 289 19.11 -31.52 -11.87
N LEU A 290 18.74 -30.46 -11.14
CA LEU A 290 18.58 -29.10 -11.68
C LEU A 290 19.88 -28.58 -12.30
N ALA A 291 21.01 -28.72 -11.60
CA ALA A 291 22.31 -28.29 -12.12
C ALA A 291 22.73 -29.11 -13.35
N THR A 292 22.54 -30.43 -13.33
CA THR A 292 22.88 -31.33 -14.44
C THR A 292 22.09 -30.98 -15.69
N GLU A 293 20.79 -30.73 -15.55
CA GLU A 293 19.94 -30.32 -16.67
C GLU A 293 20.32 -28.94 -17.21
N ALA A 294 20.60 -27.97 -16.34
CA ALA A 294 21.07 -26.65 -16.78
C ALA A 294 22.38 -26.74 -17.58
N LEU A 295 23.32 -27.56 -17.12
CA LEU A 295 24.60 -27.80 -17.80
C LEU A 295 24.41 -28.56 -19.12
N SER A 296 23.40 -29.42 -19.25
CA SER A 296 23.10 -30.13 -20.51
C SER A 296 22.63 -29.16 -21.60
N PHE A 297 21.77 -28.18 -21.26
CA PHE A 297 21.37 -27.10 -22.16
C PHE A 297 22.56 -26.25 -22.59
N ALA A 298 23.45 -25.92 -21.66
CA ALA A 298 24.64 -25.12 -21.93
C ALA A 298 25.59 -25.80 -22.92
N LYS A 299 25.74 -27.14 -22.82
CA LYS A 299 26.53 -27.95 -23.76
C LYS A 299 25.89 -28.03 -25.14
N ALA A 300 24.56 -28.17 -25.19
CA ALA A 300 23.83 -28.28 -26.46
C ALA A 300 23.83 -26.97 -27.26
N LYS A 301 23.79 -25.81 -26.58
CA LYS A 301 23.78 -24.49 -27.21
C LYS A 301 24.80 -23.55 -26.53
N PRO A 302 26.04 -23.50 -27.02
CA PRO A 302 27.05 -22.55 -26.53
C PRO A 302 26.56 -21.10 -26.66
N GLY A 303 26.85 -20.26 -25.66
CA GLY A 303 26.42 -18.86 -25.62
C GLY A 303 24.95 -18.65 -25.19
N SER A 304 24.28 -19.69 -24.71
CA SER A 304 22.90 -19.61 -24.21
C SER A 304 22.77 -18.88 -22.87
N SER A 305 21.64 -18.19 -22.69
CA SER A 305 21.18 -17.68 -21.39
C SER A 305 20.21 -18.68 -20.77
N ILE A 306 20.55 -19.23 -19.60
CA ILE A 306 19.80 -20.30 -18.95
C ILE A 306 19.34 -19.83 -17.57
N ALA A 307 18.05 -19.94 -17.27
CA ALA A 307 17.52 -19.65 -15.94
C ALA A 307 17.19 -20.94 -15.20
N VAL A 308 17.55 -20.99 -13.91
CA VAL A 308 17.27 -22.09 -12.99
C VAL A 308 16.47 -21.56 -11.81
N PHE A 309 15.21 -22.00 -11.67
CA PHE A 309 14.34 -21.57 -10.56
C PHE A 309 14.19 -22.69 -9.52
N CYS A 310 14.34 -22.32 -8.24
CA CYS A 310 14.20 -23.23 -7.11
C CYS A 310 13.21 -22.66 -6.08
N SER A 311 12.43 -23.49 -5.42
CA SER A 311 11.49 -23.07 -4.38
C SER A 311 12.21 -22.66 -3.08
N LEU A 312 13.35 -23.30 -2.77
CA LEU A 312 14.13 -23.05 -1.56
C LEU A 312 15.45 -22.34 -1.85
N VAL A 313 15.84 -21.42 -0.95
CA VAL A 313 17.13 -20.72 -0.98
C VAL A 313 18.30 -21.69 -0.89
N THR A 314 18.20 -22.70 -0.03
CA THR A 314 19.22 -23.74 0.14
C THR A 314 19.49 -24.52 -1.15
N THR A 315 18.43 -24.89 -1.88
CA THR A 315 18.53 -25.55 -3.18
C THR A 315 19.17 -24.63 -4.22
N ALA A 316 18.76 -23.37 -4.30
CA ALA A 316 19.33 -22.40 -5.23
C ALA A 316 20.85 -22.18 -4.99
N ASN A 317 21.28 -22.10 -3.73
CA ASN A 317 22.69 -21.98 -3.37
C ASN A 317 23.50 -23.21 -3.82
N ALA A 318 22.98 -24.42 -3.57
CA ALA A 318 23.63 -25.66 -3.96
C ALA A 318 23.77 -25.78 -5.49
N VAL A 319 22.69 -25.49 -6.24
CA VAL A 319 22.71 -25.45 -7.71
C VAL A 319 23.75 -24.46 -8.22
N ALA A 320 23.76 -23.24 -7.67
CA ALA A 320 24.69 -22.20 -8.09
C ALA A 320 26.15 -22.59 -7.82
N GLN A 321 26.43 -23.25 -6.70
CA GLN A 321 27.77 -23.77 -6.39
C GLN A 321 28.22 -24.80 -7.43
N THR A 322 27.39 -25.81 -7.73
CA THR A 322 27.71 -26.84 -8.72
C THR A 322 27.96 -26.25 -10.12
N ILE A 323 27.18 -25.24 -10.54
CA ILE A 323 27.39 -24.59 -11.83
C ILE A 323 28.66 -23.72 -11.81
N LYS A 324 28.96 -23.03 -10.70
CA LYS A 324 30.18 -22.20 -10.55
C LYS A 324 31.46 -23.03 -10.66
N GLU A 325 31.47 -24.28 -10.20
CA GLU A 325 32.61 -25.19 -10.33
C GLU A 325 32.98 -25.44 -11.81
N GLN A 326 32.00 -25.50 -12.72
CA GLN A 326 32.23 -25.73 -14.15
C GLN A 326 32.32 -24.43 -14.96
N HIS A 327 31.62 -23.38 -14.53
CA HIS A 327 31.56 -22.08 -15.21
C HIS A 327 31.79 -20.91 -14.21
N PRO A 328 33.04 -20.69 -13.76
CA PRO A 328 33.37 -19.64 -12.81
C PRO A 328 33.03 -18.25 -13.38
N GLY A 329 32.44 -17.38 -12.55
CA GLY A 329 32.11 -16.01 -12.96
C GLY A 329 30.99 -15.90 -14.01
N ARG A 330 30.21 -16.97 -14.25
CA ARG A 330 29.06 -16.98 -15.20
C ARG A 330 27.70 -17.23 -14.55
N VAL A 331 27.66 -17.30 -13.23
CA VAL A 331 26.46 -17.60 -12.45
C VAL A 331 26.02 -16.36 -11.68
N LEU A 332 24.80 -15.90 -11.95
CA LEU A 332 24.12 -14.86 -11.21
C LEU A 332 23.11 -15.52 -10.25
N LEU A 333 23.29 -15.31 -8.94
CA LEU A 333 22.43 -15.89 -7.91
C LEU A 333 21.46 -14.83 -7.36
N VAL A 334 20.16 -15.15 -7.31
CA VAL A 334 19.09 -14.26 -6.85
C VAL A 334 18.11 -15.01 -5.95
N THR A 335 18.36 -15.01 -4.63
CA THR A 335 17.60 -15.82 -3.65
C THR A 335 16.78 -15.00 -2.65
N GLY A 336 17.15 -13.74 -2.41
CA GLY A 336 16.47 -12.81 -1.50
C GLY A 336 15.75 -11.67 -2.22
N ARG A 337 15.00 -10.86 -1.46
CA ARG A 337 14.38 -9.64 -1.99
C ARG A 337 15.49 -8.65 -2.36
N LEU A 338 15.82 -8.55 -3.64
CA LEU A 338 16.79 -7.58 -4.14
C LEU A 338 16.38 -6.16 -3.71
N ARG A 339 17.24 -5.48 -2.97
CA ARG A 339 17.08 -4.05 -2.65
C ARG A 339 17.23 -3.24 -3.94
N GLY A 340 16.71 -2.01 -3.96
CA GLY A 340 16.82 -1.12 -5.13
C GLY A 340 18.27 -0.97 -5.60
N TYR A 341 19.18 -0.76 -4.64
CA TYR A 341 20.62 -0.69 -4.87
C TYR A 341 21.22 -1.97 -5.49
N GLU A 342 20.86 -3.15 -4.97
CA GLU A 342 21.35 -4.44 -5.47
C GLU A 342 20.88 -4.70 -6.90
N ARG A 343 19.65 -4.27 -7.25
CA ARG A 343 19.12 -4.35 -8.61
C ARG A 343 19.79 -3.36 -9.55
N ASP A 344 20.07 -2.13 -9.13
CA ASP A 344 20.76 -1.14 -9.96
C ASP A 344 22.18 -1.62 -10.35
N ARG A 345 22.82 -2.40 -9.46
CA ARG A 345 24.09 -3.10 -9.79
C ARG A 345 23.92 -4.14 -10.90
N LEU A 346 22.74 -4.74 -11.07
CA LEU A 346 22.46 -5.67 -12.18
C LEU A 346 22.40 -4.96 -13.54
N ASP A 347 22.09 -3.67 -13.58
CA ASP A 347 22.04 -2.87 -14.81
C ASP A 347 23.39 -2.21 -15.18
N GLN A 348 24.42 -2.37 -14.34
CA GLN A 348 25.76 -1.87 -14.64
C GLN A 348 26.38 -2.54 -15.88
N PRO A 349 27.23 -1.83 -16.65
CA PRO A 349 27.77 -2.34 -17.92
C PRO A 349 28.52 -3.67 -17.83
N LYS A 350 29.09 -3.99 -16.66
CA LYS A 350 29.87 -5.21 -16.38
C LYS A 350 29.03 -6.38 -15.82
N SER A 351 27.74 -6.17 -15.57
CA SER A 351 26.87 -7.19 -14.96
C SER A 351 26.57 -8.36 -15.92
N LEU A 352 26.60 -9.58 -15.38
CA LEU A 352 26.16 -10.79 -16.08
C LEU A 352 24.68 -10.72 -16.50
N PHE A 353 23.86 -9.98 -15.75
CA PHE A 353 22.42 -9.86 -16.03
C PHE A 353 22.13 -9.23 -17.40
N ARG A 354 23.03 -8.39 -17.93
CA ARG A 354 22.88 -7.79 -19.26
C ARG A 354 22.76 -8.84 -20.37
N GLN A 355 23.33 -10.03 -20.19
CA GLN A 355 23.20 -11.13 -21.16
C GLN A 355 21.76 -11.68 -21.24
N PHE A 356 20.97 -11.51 -20.18
CA PHE A 356 19.53 -11.80 -20.16
C PHE A 356 18.67 -10.63 -20.67
N ARG A 357 19.27 -9.47 -20.98
CA ARG A 357 18.60 -8.28 -21.53
C ARG A 357 18.96 -7.97 -22.99
N ARG A 358 19.85 -8.72 -23.65
CA ARG A 358 20.43 -8.32 -24.96
C ARG A 358 19.38 -8.25 -26.08
N ASP A 359 19.13 -7.05 -26.58
CA ASP A 359 18.63 -6.83 -27.94
C ASP A 359 19.81 -7.07 -28.88
N HIS A 360 19.86 -8.23 -29.53
CA HIS A 360 20.78 -8.40 -30.66
C HIS A 360 20.13 -7.75 -31.89
N PRO A 361 20.76 -6.75 -32.52
CA PRO A 361 20.49 -6.44 -33.91
C PRO A 361 20.72 -7.72 -34.73
N GLU A 362 19.87 -8.00 -35.72
CA GLU A 362 20.05 -9.17 -36.59
C GLU A 362 21.46 -9.19 -37.20
N GLY A 363 22.31 -10.12 -36.75
CA GLY A 363 23.62 -10.39 -37.37
C GLY A 363 24.84 -10.42 -36.45
N GLU A 364 24.80 -9.84 -35.25
CA GLU A 364 25.96 -9.89 -34.33
C GLU A 364 25.87 -11.09 -33.37
N GLN A 365 26.67 -12.12 -33.61
CA GLN A 365 26.88 -13.17 -32.61
C GLN A 365 27.63 -12.62 -31.39
N PRO A 366 27.34 -13.09 -30.16
CA PRO A 366 28.10 -12.73 -28.97
C PRO A 366 29.61 -12.92 -29.20
N LYS A 367 30.42 -11.89 -28.89
CA LYS A 367 31.88 -12.00 -28.92
C LYS A 367 32.42 -13.11 -28.00
N ASP A 368 31.64 -13.51 -26.98
CA ASP A 368 31.91 -14.67 -26.11
C ASP A 368 30.85 -15.75 -26.32
N SER A 369 31.26 -16.91 -26.83
CA SER A 369 30.43 -18.11 -27.04
C SER A 369 30.13 -18.89 -25.74
N LEU A 370 30.30 -18.28 -24.56
CA LEU A 370 30.18 -18.94 -23.27
C LEU A 370 28.77 -18.77 -22.66
N PRO A 371 28.17 -19.83 -22.08
CA PRO A 371 26.85 -19.76 -21.46
C PRO A 371 26.83 -18.85 -20.23
N THR A 372 25.64 -18.33 -19.89
CA THR A 372 25.38 -17.60 -18.63
C THR A 372 24.19 -18.21 -17.90
N PHE A 373 24.27 -18.26 -16.58
CA PHE A 373 23.25 -18.86 -15.73
C PHE A 373 22.67 -17.83 -14.76
N LEU A 374 21.34 -17.79 -14.66
CA LEU A 374 20.60 -17.09 -13.62
C LEU A 374 20.00 -18.16 -12.71
N VAL A 375 20.47 -18.27 -11.48
CA VAL A 375 19.92 -19.20 -10.47
C VAL A 375 19.16 -18.39 -9.45
N GLY A 376 17.90 -18.71 -9.19
CA GLY A 376 17.14 -17.93 -8.22
C GLY A 376 15.88 -18.58 -7.69
N THR A 377 15.33 -17.98 -6.65
CA THR A 377 14.04 -18.38 -6.06
C THR A 377 12.88 -17.62 -6.68
N ALA A 378 11.73 -17.56 -6.01
CA ALA A 378 10.64 -16.63 -6.35
C ALA A 378 11.08 -15.16 -6.46
N ALA A 379 12.25 -14.80 -5.92
CA ALA A 379 12.87 -13.49 -6.12
C ALA A 379 13.25 -13.22 -7.59
N ALA A 380 13.58 -14.26 -8.37
CA ALA A 380 13.97 -14.14 -9.76
C ALA A 380 12.78 -14.21 -10.75
N GLU A 381 11.61 -14.67 -10.29
CA GLU A 381 10.43 -14.92 -11.13
C GLU A 381 9.70 -13.64 -11.53
N VAL A 382 9.61 -12.69 -10.59
CA VAL A 382 8.78 -11.49 -10.68
C VAL A 382 9.66 -10.24 -10.53
N GLY A 383 9.49 -9.27 -11.43
CA GLY A 383 10.13 -7.96 -11.33
C GLY A 383 11.48 -7.80 -12.05
N LEU A 384 12.07 -8.89 -12.54
CA LEU A 384 13.27 -8.86 -13.41
C LEU A 384 12.86 -9.00 -14.88
N ASP A 385 13.31 -8.06 -15.72
CA ASP A 385 13.13 -8.15 -17.18
C ASP A 385 14.22 -9.06 -17.79
N ALA A 386 14.13 -10.35 -17.47
CA ALA A 386 15.01 -11.38 -17.98
C ALA A 386 14.38 -12.12 -19.18
N ASP A 387 15.20 -12.40 -20.19
CA ASP A 387 14.89 -13.29 -21.31
C ASP A 387 15.90 -14.46 -21.34
N SER A 388 15.38 -15.68 -21.26
CA SER A 388 16.16 -16.91 -21.19
C SER A 388 15.87 -17.80 -22.39
N SER A 389 16.91 -18.43 -22.91
CA SER A 389 16.80 -19.40 -24.02
C SER A 389 16.32 -20.78 -23.59
N ALA A 390 16.55 -21.14 -22.32
CA ALA A 390 16.04 -22.34 -21.68
C ALA A 390 15.77 -22.06 -20.19
N ILE A 391 14.80 -22.77 -19.63
CA ILE A 391 14.49 -22.72 -18.20
C ILE A 391 14.54 -24.13 -17.61
N VAL A 392 15.16 -24.26 -16.45
CA VAL A 392 15.09 -25.47 -15.62
C VAL A 392 14.49 -25.08 -14.28
N CYS A 393 13.53 -25.82 -13.76
CA CYS A 393 12.99 -25.51 -12.44
C CYS A 393 12.49 -26.73 -11.69
N ASP A 394 12.38 -26.60 -10.37
CA ASP A 394 11.62 -27.55 -9.57
C ASP A 394 10.11 -27.36 -9.78
N PHE A 395 9.32 -28.32 -9.27
CA PHE A 395 7.87 -28.19 -9.27
C PHE A 395 7.42 -27.05 -8.35
N ALA A 396 6.39 -26.33 -8.79
CA ALA A 396 5.76 -25.24 -8.07
C ALA A 396 4.28 -25.13 -8.45
N SER A 397 3.55 -24.24 -7.75
CA SER A 397 2.15 -23.94 -8.10
C SER A 397 2.03 -23.51 -9.57
N LEU A 398 0.89 -23.80 -10.19
CA LEU A 398 0.65 -23.45 -11.60
C LEU A 398 0.90 -21.95 -11.90
N PRO A 399 0.41 -20.98 -11.10
CA PRO A 399 0.72 -19.56 -11.33
C PRO A 399 2.22 -19.25 -11.34
N THR A 400 2.99 -19.87 -10.44
CA THR A 400 4.45 -19.75 -10.39
C THR A 400 5.10 -20.30 -11.66
N LEU A 401 4.67 -21.48 -12.13
CA LEU A 401 5.18 -22.07 -13.37
C LEU A 401 4.89 -21.20 -14.60
N VAL A 402 3.71 -20.56 -14.66
CA VAL A 402 3.37 -19.61 -15.73
C VAL A 402 4.29 -18.38 -15.70
N GLN A 403 4.59 -17.86 -14.51
CA GLN A 403 5.51 -16.73 -14.36
C GLN A 403 6.93 -17.08 -14.81
N ARG A 404 7.44 -18.25 -14.40
CA ARG A 404 8.72 -18.79 -14.87
C ARG A 404 8.71 -18.91 -16.40
N LEU A 405 7.68 -19.53 -16.97
CA LEU A 405 7.51 -19.69 -18.42
C LEU A 405 7.44 -18.35 -19.17
N GLY A 406 6.98 -17.28 -18.52
CA GLY A 406 6.98 -15.91 -19.04
C GLY A 406 8.36 -15.30 -19.29
N ARG A 407 9.44 -15.94 -18.79
CA ARG A 407 10.84 -15.57 -19.00
C ARG A 407 11.53 -16.37 -20.11
N LEU A 408 10.90 -17.45 -20.60
CA LEU A 408 11.43 -18.28 -21.67
C LEU A 408 11.14 -17.64 -23.02
N ASP A 409 12.17 -17.27 -23.79
CA ASP A 409 12.05 -16.60 -25.10
C ASP A 409 10.98 -15.50 -25.05
N ARG A 410 11.14 -14.61 -24.07
CA ARG A 410 10.23 -13.50 -23.76
C ARG A 410 10.07 -12.61 -25.00
N ARG A 411 11.15 -12.37 -25.75
CA ARG A 411 11.15 -11.54 -26.97
C ARG A 411 10.86 -12.32 -28.25
N GLY A 412 10.57 -13.63 -28.16
CA GLY A 412 10.12 -14.45 -29.29
C GLY A 412 11.14 -14.66 -30.41
N GLN A 413 12.41 -14.33 -30.21
CA GLN A 413 13.45 -14.44 -31.24
C GLN A 413 13.75 -15.89 -31.60
N LEU A 414 13.81 -16.76 -30.59
CA LEU A 414 14.03 -18.20 -30.80
C LEU A 414 12.79 -18.84 -31.42
N SER A 415 11.60 -18.39 -31.03
CA SER A 415 10.32 -18.83 -31.60
C SER A 415 10.17 -18.43 -33.07
N LYS A 416 10.61 -17.24 -33.47
CA LYS A 416 10.72 -16.84 -34.88
C LYS A 416 11.61 -17.80 -35.67
N ARG A 417 12.78 -18.17 -35.12
CA ARG A 417 13.71 -19.13 -35.76
C ARG A 417 13.13 -20.55 -35.82
N ALA A 418 12.48 -21.01 -34.76
CA ALA A 418 11.84 -22.32 -34.69
C ALA A 418 10.70 -22.47 -35.69
N LYS A 419 9.86 -21.44 -35.87
CA LYS A 419 8.77 -21.43 -36.88
C LYS A 419 9.29 -21.66 -38.30
N VAL A 420 10.50 -21.20 -38.61
CA VAL A 420 11.14 -21.34 -39.94
C VAL A 420 12.08 -22.57 -39.99
N GLY A 421 12.03 -23.45 -38.98
CA GLY A 421 12.83 -24.68 -38.93
C GLY A 421 14.33 -24.47 -38.72
N LYS A 422 14.76 -23.29 -38.25
CA LYS A 422 16.18 -22.92 -38.08
C LYS A 422 16.72 -23.13 -36.65
N ALA A 423 15.88 -23.52 -35.70
CA ALA A 423 16.27 -23.76 -34.30
C ALA A 423 15.26 -24.68 -33.61
N ASP A 424 15.69 -25.39 -32.56
CA ASP A 424 14.73 -26.09 -31.69
C ASP A 424 13.86 -25.08 -30.93
N PRO A 425 12.60 -25.44 -30.64
CA PRO A 425 11.72 -24.60 -29.83
C PRO A 425 12.32 -24.32 -28.44
N PRO A 426 12.04 -23.13 -27.86
CA PRO A 426 12.42 -22.82 -26.48
C PRO A 426 11.75 -23.79 -25.51
N THR A 427 12.51 -24.28 -24.52
CA THR A 427 12.04 -25.33 -23.61
C THR A 427 12.20 -24.94 -22.15
N MET A 428 11.17 -25.25 -21.35
CA MET A 428 11.21 -25.28 -19.90
C MET A 428 11.17 -26.74 -19.41
N THR A 429 12.14 -27.16 -18.61
CA THR A 429 12.14 -28.48 -17.95
C THR A 429 11.76 -28.33 -16.48
N ILE A 430 10.71 -29.02 -16.04
CA ILE A 430 10.27 -29.08 -14.65
C ILE A 430 10.69 -30.43 -14.05
N ILE A 431 11.32 -30.40 -12.88
CA ILE A 431 11.78 -31.59 -12.14
C ILE A 431 10.94 -31.73 -10.84
N GLY A 432 10.24 -32.86 -10.65
CA GLY A 432 9.39 -33.09 -9.46
C GLY A 432 8.86 -34.52 -9.25
N GLY A 433 8.38 -34.83 -8.04
CA GLY A 433 7.88 -36.16 -7.55
C GLY A 433 8.82 -36.82 -6.50
N ASN A 434 8.50 -37.83 -5.68
CA ASN A 434 7.28 -38.41 -5.09
C ASN A 434 7.44 -38.26 -3.56
N ASN A 435 6.59 -37.47 -2.88
CA ASN A 435 6.41 -37.35 -1.40
C ASN A 435 5.66 -36.03 -1.08
N GLY A 436 4.39 -35.93 -1.50
CA GLY A 436 3.50 -34.80 -1.16
C GLY A 436 3.44 -33.63 -2.16
N GLU A 437 4.20 -33.68 -3.25
CA GLU A 437 4.09 -32.77 -4.39
C GLU A 437 3.48 -33.52 -5.59
N ALA A 438 2.75 -32.80 -6.46
CA ALA A 438 1.94 -33.42 -7.50
C ALA A 438 2.73 -34.37 -8.43
N SER A 439 2.22 -35.59 -8.58
CA SER A 439 2.75 -36.61 -9.48
C SER A 439 2.45 -36.29 -10.94
N GLU A 440 3.27 -36.83 -11.85
CA GLU A 440 3.02 -36.75 -13.30
C GLU A 440 1.60 -37.25 -13.65
N ALA A 441 1.09 -38.25 -12.93
CA ALA A 441 -0.27 -38.75 -13.10
C ALA A 441 -1.34 -37.69 -12.77
N GLN A 442 -1.13 -36.86 -11.75
CA GLN A 442 -2.05 -35.77 -11.41
C GLN A 442 -2.04 -34.65 -12.45
N LEU A 443 -0.86 -34.28 -12.96
CA LEU A 443 -0.72 -33.32 -14.06
C LEU A 443 -1.36 -33.84 -15.36
N ARG A 444 -1.17 -35.12 -15.69
CA ARG A 444 -1.81 -35.77 -16.85
C ARG A 444 -3.32 -35.81 -16.73
N ASN A 445 -3.83 -36.14 -15.54
CA ASN A 445 -5.27 -36.18 -15.27
C ASN A 445 -5.89 -34.78 -15.38
N LEU A 446 -5.23 -33.76 -14.83
CA LEU A 446 -5.64 -32.36 -14.97
C LEU A 446 -5.64 -31.91 -16.44
N ALA A 447 -4.57 -32.22 -17.18
CA ALA A 447 -4.44 -31.91 -18.60
C ALA A 447 -5.54 -32.57 -19.46
N GLN A 448 -5.86 -33.84 -19.19
CA GLN A 448 -6.97 -34.55 -19.83
C GLN A 448 -8.32 -33.90 -19.50
N ARG A 449 -8.56 -33.60 -18.23
CA ARG A 449 -9.76 -32.93 -17.74
C ARG A 449 -9.99 -31.59 -18.45
N LEU A 450 -8.94 -30.83 -18.67
CA LEU A 450 -9.01 -29.52 -19.33
C LEU A 450 -8.95 -29.58 -20.86
N GLY A 451 -9.00 -30.77 -21.45
CA GLY A 451 -9.01 -30.95 -22.91
C GLY A 451 -7.68 -30.66 -23.60
N SER A 452 -6.55 -30.74 -22.88
CA SER A 452 -5.20 -30.48 -23.41
C SER A 452 -4.19 -31.56 -22.96
N PRO A 453 -4.38 -32.85 -23.34
CA PRO A 453 -3.49 -33.93 -22.93
C PRO A 453 -2.05 -33.73 -23.45
N PRO A 454 -1.04 -34.28 -22.76
CA PRO A 454 0.34 -34.24 -23.25
C PRO A 454 0.51 -35.01 -24.57
N MET A 455 1.49 -34.57 -25.36
CA MET A 455 1.93 -35.21 -26.60
C MET A 455 2.52 -36.61 -26.33
N ALA A 456 2.58 -37.45 -27.37
CA ALA A 456 3.05 -38.83 -27.28
C ALA A 456 4.49 -38.99 -26.74
N ASN A 457 5.31 -37.95 -26.86
CA ASN A 457 6.68 -37.86 -26.34
C ASN A 457 6.76 -37.40 -24.86
N GLY A 458 5.63 -37.24 -24.18
CA GLY A 458 5.56 -36.82 -22.77
C GLY A 458 5.59 -35.31 -22.56
N GLU A 459 5.49 -34.52 -23.63
CA GLU A 459 5.57 -33.06 -23.57
C GLU A 459 4.21 -32.40 -23.49
N TYR A 460 4.18 -31.22 -22.89
CA TYR A 460 2.97 -30.41 -22.79
C TYR A 460 3.10 -29.19 -23.69
N HIS A 461 2.01 -28.85 -24.37
CA HIS A 461 1.89 -27.54 -25.01
C HIS A 461 1.96 -26.44 -23.96
N ALA A 462 2.74 -25.39 -24.21
CA ALA A 462 2.80 -24.24 -23.31
C ALA A 462 1.41 -23.62 -23.05
N GLU A 463 0.48 -23.71 -24.01
CA GLU A 463 -0.89 -23.23 -23.88
C GLU A 463 -1.65 -23.84 -22.69
N PHE A 464 -1.35 -25.09 -22.32
CA PHE A 464 -1.91 -25.74 -21.12
C PHE A 464 -1.59 -24.95 -19.85
N PHE A 465 -0.34 -24.52 -19.71
CA PHE A 465 0.11 -23.76 -18.55
C PHE A 465 -0.38 -22.31 -18.63
N VAL A 466 -0.41 -21.70 -19.83
CA VAL A 466 -0.78 -20.28 -20.01
C VAL A 466 -2.32 -20.06 -20.11
N GLY A 467 -3.12 -20.96 -19.53
CA GLY A 467 -4.53 -20.69 -19.24
C GLY A 467 -5.53 -20.79 -20.39
N ALA A 468 -5.11 -20.99 -21.65
CA ALA A 468 -6.03 -21.03 -22.80
C ALA A 468 -7.12 -22.12 -22.69
N PRO A 469 -6.81 -23.40 -22.38
CA PRO A 469 -7.84 -24.43 -22.20
C PRO A 469 -8.76 -24.16 -21.00
N TRP A 470 -8.26 -23.46 -19.98
CA TRP A 470 -9.02 -23.11 -18.77
C TRP A 470 -10.10 -22.06 -19.03
N SER A 471 -9.88 -21.18 -20.01
CA SER A 471 -10.82 -20.10 -20.38
C SER A 471 -11.96 -20.56 -21.30
N VAL A 472 -11.78 -21.67 -22.03
CA VAL A 472 -12.74 -22.17 -23.05
C VAL A 472 -13.80 -23.10 -22.46
N VAL A 473 -13.58 -23.66 -21.26
CA VAL A 473 -14.49 -24.63 -20.63
C VAL A 473 -15.67 -23.95 -19.89
N VAL A 474 -15.68 -22.62 -19.80
CA VAL A 474 -16.82 -21.86 -19.25
C VAL A 474 -17.74 -21.42 -20.39
N GLY A 475 -18.73 -22.28 -20.70
CA GLY A 475 -19.92 -21.91 -21.47
C GLY A 475 -19.79 -21.92 -23.00
N LYS A 476 -19.90 -23.11 -23.60
CA LYS A 476 -20.63 -23.23 -24.88
C LYS A 476 -21.93 -23.98 -24.59
N GLU A 477 -23.04 -23.25 -24.54
CA GLU A 477 -24.35 -23.86 -24.73
C GLU A 477 -24.32 -24.61 -26.06
N LYS A 478 -24.59 -25.92 -25.99
CA LYS A 478 -24.70 -26.77 -27.18
C LYS A 478 -25.89 -26.30 -27.99
N SER A 479 -25.62 -25.87 -29.21
CA SER A 479 -26.62 -25.79 -30.27
C SER A 479 -27.18 -27.18 -30.56
N GLU A 480 -28.50 -27.27 -30.64
CA GLU A 480 -29.31 -28.44 -30.93
C GLU A 480 -28.94 -29.17 -32.24
N ALA A 481 -29.27 -30.48 -32.24
CA ALA A 481 -29.35 -31.49 -33.32
C ALA A 481 -28.45 -32.70 -32.98
N SER A 482 -28.89 -33.95 -33.01
CA SER A 482 -30.12 -34.58 -33.47
C SER A 482 -30.26 -35.95 -32.79
N ASP A 483 -31.49 -36.40 -32.58
CA ASP A 483 -31.86 -37.75 -32.16
C ASP A 483 -31.29 -38.81 -33.11
N ASP A 484 -30.81 -39.93 -32.55
CA ASP A 484 -31.09 -41.28 -33.05
C ASP A 484 -30.59 -42.33 -32.02
N GLU A 485 -31.45 -43.32 -31.80
CA GLU A 485 -31.37 -44.46 -30.88
C GLU A 485 -30.30 -45.49 -31.30
N ASP A 486 -29.67 -46.19 -30.35
CA ASP A 486 -29.82 -47.66 -30.20
C ASP A 486 -28.90 -48.30 -29.14
N ASP A 487 -29.48 -49.31 -28.50
CA ASP A 487 -29.05 -50.21 -27.43
C ASP A 487 -27.76 -51.03 -27.70
N ALA A 488 -26.97 -51.30 -26.64
CA ALA A 488 -26.83 -52.66 -26.06
C ALA A 488 -25.52 -52.89 -25.25
N SER A 489 -25.71 -53.62 -24.14
CA SER A 489 -24.76 -54.45 -23.37
C SER A 489 -23.99 -53.83 -22.19
N GLU A 490 -24.57 -54.07 -21.01
CA GLU A 490 -23.91 -54.20 -19.71
C GLU A 490 -22.89 -55.36 -19.71
N GLU A 491 -21.73 -55.18 -19.05
CA GLU A 491 -21.31 -56.07 -17.95
C GLU A 491 -20.12 -55.50 -17.13
N ALA A 492 -20.43 -55.22 -15.86
CA ALA A 492 -19.65 -55.41 -14.64
C ALA A 492 -18.21 -54.86 -14.50
N SER A 493 -18.07 -53.77 -13.71
CA SER A 493 -17.15 -53.77 -12.57
C SER A 493 -17.61 -52.78 -11.48
N LYS A 494 -17.83 -53.31 -10.28
CA LYS A 494 -18.19 -52.60 -9.03
C LYS A 494 -17.18 -51.49 -8.71
N GLU A 495 -17.63 -50.23 -8.72
CA GLU A 495 -16.95 -49.11 -8.09
C GLU A 495 -17.74 -48.64 -6.86
N VAL A 496 -16.99 -48.44 -5.76
CA VAL A 496 -17.41 -47.72 -4.56
C VAL A 496 -17.88 -46.33 -4.98
N GLY A 497 -19.08 -45.93 -4.54
CA GLY A 497 -19.73 -44.69 -4.94
C GLY A 497 -18.91 -43.43 -4.63
N GLY A 498 -18.10 -43.00 -5.60
CA GLY A 498 -17.59 -41.65 -5.70
C GLY A 498 -18.34 -40.94 -6.82
N LYS A 499 -19.11 -39.90 -6.48
CA LYS A 499 -19.69 -38.99 -7.48
C LYS A 499 -18.57 -38.54 -8.44
N LYS A 500 -18.70 -38.83 -9.74
CA LYS A 500 -17.82 -38.29 -10.78
C LYS A 500 -18.14 -36.79 -10.94
N TYR A 501 -17.25 -35.93 -10.43
CA TYR A 501 -17.36 -34.48 -10.56
C TYR A 501 -16.76 -34.00 -11.89
N GLY A 502 -17.42 -33.02 -12.52
CA GLY A 502 -16.94 -32.35 -13.71
C GLY A 502 -15.79 -31.39 -13.41
N VAL A 503 -14.95 -31.18 -14.42
CA VAL A 503 -13.81 -30.24 -14.41
C VAL A 503 -14.20 -28.80 -14.04
N PRO A 504 -15.37 -28.27 -14.46
CA PRO A 504 -15.82 -26.94 -14.03
C PRO A 504 -16.01 -26.82 -12.51
N ASP A 505 -16.49 -27.87 -11.85
CA ASP A 505 -16.79 -27.86 -10.41
C ASP A 505 -15.52 -27.89 -9.57
N ALA A 506 -14.51 -28.65 -10.02
CA ALA A 506 -13.22 -28.75 -9.34
C ALA A 506 -12.39 -27.47 -9.51
N VAL A 507 -12.42 -26.84 -10.69
CA VAL A 507 -11.79 -25.54 -10.92
C VAL A 507 -12.52 -24.45 -10.12
N THR A 508 -13.84 -24.47 -10.05
CA THR A 508 -14.60 -23.48 -9.26
C THR A 508 -14.36 -23.65 -7.75
N ALA A 509 -14.28 -24.89 -7.25
CA ALA A 509 -13.94 -25.19 -5.86
C ALA A 509 -12.49 -24.81 -5.50
N ALA A 510 -11.55 -24.97 -6.45
CA ALA A 510 -10.17 -24.48 -6.32
C ALA A 510 -10.06 -22.96 -6.28
N THR A 511 -11.02 -22.25 -6.89
CA THR A 511 -10.90 -20.84 -7.24
C THR A 511 -11.97 -19.96 -6.58
N TRP A 512 -12.32 -20.25 -5.32
CA TRP A 512 -13.17 -19.43 -4.44
C TRP A 512 -14.69 -19.50 -4.64
N GLN A 513 -15.36 -20.19 -3.72
CA GLN A 513 -16.73 -19.88 -3.32
C GLN A 513 -16.85 -19.82 -1.79
N VAL A 514 -16.42 -18.71 -1.19
CA VAL A 514 -16.78 -18.35 0.20
C VAL A 514 -17.53 -17.01 0.26
N LEU A 515 -17.88 -16.42 -0.89
CA LEU A 515 -18.54 -15.10 -0.97
C LEU A 515 -20.07 -15.14 -1.09
N ALA A 516 -20.74 -16.26 -0.80
CA ALA A 516 -22.20 -16.36 -0.91
C ALA A 516 -22.88 -16.41 0.47
N LEU A 517 -22.81 -15.32 1.23
CA LEU A 517 -23.72 -15.06 2.35
C LEU A 517 -24.18 -13.59 2.30
N THR A 518 -24.88 -13.19 1.24
CA THR A 518 -25.67 -11.93 1.21
C THR A 518 -26.56 -11.88 -0.02
N ALA A 519 -27.64 -12.68 -0.05
CA ALA A 519 -28.73 -12.46 -1.03
C ALA A 519 -30.09 -13.07 -0.61
N ALA A 520 -30.36 -13.27 0.69
CA ALA A 520 -31.60 -13.93 1.12
C ALA A 520 -32.39 -13.21 2.24
N ARG A 521 -32.15 -11.92 2.48
CA ARG A 521 -33.00 -11.14 3.41
C ARG A 521 -33.26 -9.72 2.91
N ALA A 522 -34.08 -9.62 1.88
CA ALA A 522 -34.80 -8.39 1.57
C ALA A 522 -36.04 -8.71 0.70
N THR A 523 -37.12 -9.14 1.34
CA THR A 523 -38.49 -8.99 0.82
C THR A 523 -39.49 -9.03 1.98
N GLU A 524 -40.08 -7.85 2.21
CA GLU A 524 -41.48 -7.58 2.60
C GLU A 524 -41.96 -7.71 4.08
N GLN A 525 -41.98 -6.52 4.69
CA GLN A 525 -42.97 -5.90 5.60
C GLN A 525 -44.31 -6.62 5.89
N THR A 526 -44.77 -6.63 7.15
CA THR A 526 -45.82 -5.70 7.67
C THR A 526 -46.25 -5.96 9.14
N VAL A 527 -46.20 -4.89 9.94
CA VAL A 527 -46.98 -4.43 11.11
C VAL A 527 -47.96 -5.40 11.85
N LYS A 528 -47.78 -5.52 13.19
CA LYS A 528 -48.82 -5.26 14.22
C LYS A 528 -48.25 -5.15 15.65
N GLU A 529 -48.81 -4.22 16.41
CA GLU A 529 -48.39 -3.74 17.74
C GLU A 529 -48.81 -4.62 18.94
N ALA A 530 -47.98 -4.53 20.00
CA ALA A 530 -48.26 -4.59 21.46
C ALA A 530 -48.64 -5.93 22.16
N PRO A 531 -48.46 -6.10 23.51
CA PRO A 531 -47.63 -5.36 24.49
C PRO A 531 -46.76 -6.25 25.42
N VAL A 532 -45.95 -5.56 26.23
CA VAL A 532 -45.19 -5.91 27.44
C VAL A 532 -45.82 -6.99 28.35
N GLN A 533 -45.02 -7.97 28.80
CA GLN A 533 -44.98 -8.41 30.21
C GLN A 533 -43.71 -9.22 30.55
N ALA A 534 -43.26 -9.03 31.80
CA ALA A 534 -42.01 -9.51 32.39
C ALA A 534 -42.06 -10.99 32.83
N GLN A 535 -40.88 -11.63 32.90
CA GLN A 535 -40.29 -12.34 34.05
C GLN A 535 -39.42 -13.55 33.65
N ASP A 536 -38.23 -13.56 34.25
CA ASP A 536 -37.47 -14.68 34.82
C ASP A 536 -37.16 -15.96 34.02
N GLY A 537 -35.87 -16.32 34.05
CA GLY A 537 -35.49 -17.67 34.52
C GLY A 537 -34.96 -18.67 33.48
N VAL A 538 -33.63 -18.75 33.39
CA VAL A 538 -32.80 -19.96 33.66
C VAL A 538 -33.16 -21.30 32.96
N GLN A 539 -32.10 -21.87 32.34
CA GLN A 539 -31.76 -23.30 32.16
C GLN A 539 -32.26 -24.12 30.95
N SER A 540 -31.26 -24.48 30.13
CA SER A 540 -30.83 -25.83 29.73
C SER A 540 -31.79 -26.87 29.14
N ALA A 541 -31.25 -27.51 28.10
CA ALA A 541 -31.36 -28.93 27.75
C ALA A 541 -32.32 -29.34 26.61
N SER A 542 -31.68 -29.76 25.51
CA SER A 542 -31.96 -30.95 24.69
C SER A 542 -33.39 -31.45 24.56
N SER A 543 -33.90 -31.47 23.33
CA SER A 543 -34.48 -32.68 22.71
C SER A 543 -34.94 -32.38 21.29
N SER A 544 -34.54 -33.25 20.36
CA SER A 544 -35.18 -33.41 19.05
C SER A 544 -36.55 -34.06 19.23
N PRO A 545 -37.52 -33.80 18.34
CA PRO A 545 -38.07 -34.93 17.59
C PRO A 545 -38.43 -34.65 16.12
N GLU A 546 -38.12 -35.68 15.33
CA GLU A 546 -38.73 -36.23 14.13
C GLU A 546 -39.97 -35.58 13.44
N THR A 547 -39.81 -35.46 12.11
CA THR A 547 -40.73 -35.77 10.99
C THR A 547 -42.08 -35.04 10.85
N ALA A 548 -42.17 -34.19 9.82
CA ALA A 548 -43.41 -33.96 9.06
C ALA A 548 -43.10 -33.57 7.60
N THR A 549 -43.57 -34.44 6.70
CA THR A 549 -43.73 -34.40 5.23
C THR A 549 -43.82 -33.03 4.54
N GLU A 550 -43.01 -32.86 3.49
CA GLU A 550 -43.09 -31.81 2.45
C GLU A 550 -44.31 -31.98 1.52
N PRO A 551 -44.92 -30.88 1.02
CA PRO A 551 -45.56 -30.85 -0.27
C PRO A 551 -44.62 -30.23 -1.32
N SER A 552 -44.45 -30.96 -2.41
CA SER A 552 -43.68 -30.63 -3.62
C SER A 552 -44.01 -29.24 -4.18
N SER A 553 -42.99 -28.39 -4.31
CA SER A 553 -43.01 -27.26 -5.25
C SER A 553 -41.71 -27.21 -6.04
N ILE A 554 -41.90 -27.28 -7.35
CA ILE A 554 -41.01 -27.08 -8.51
C ILE A 554 -39.64 -26.46 -8.15
N ALA A 555 -38.60 -27.29 -8.25
CA ALA A 555 -37.22 -26.90 -8.00
C ALA A 555 -36.73 -25.91 -9.07
N ALA A 556 -36.49 -24.66 -8.66
CA ALA A 556 -35.39 -23.89 -9.22
C ALA A 556 -34.08 -24.65 -8.92
N PRO A 557 -33.10 -24.69 -9.84
CA PRO A 557 -31.88 -25.48 -9.65
C PRO A 557 -31.18 -25.01 -8.38
N ALA A 558 -31.08 -25.92 -7.41
CA ALA A 558 -30.44 -25.67 -6.13
C ALA A 558 -28.95 -25.36 -6.35
N LEU A 559 -28.55 -24.15 -6.00
CA LEU A 559 -27.14 -23.75 -5.80
C LEU A 559 -26.60 -24.43 -4.53
N HIS A 560 -26.37 -25.74 -4.60
CA HIS A 560 -25.42 -26.44 -3.74
C HIS A 560 -24.04 -26.32 -4.42
N GLU A 561 -22.89 -26.07 -3.79
CA GLU A 561 -22.50 -26.13 -2.38
C GLU A 561 -21.07 -25.57 -2.29
N THR A 562 -20.82 -24.66 -1.35
CA THR A 562 -19.46 -24.27 -0.97
C THR A 562 -18.82 -25.41 -0.17
N ARG A 563 -17.72 -26.01 -0.67
CA ARG A 563 -16.99 -27.05 0.08
C ARG A 563 -16.29 -26.45 1.32
N PRO A 564 -16.24 -27.15 2.46
CA PRO A 564 -15.32 -26.84 3.55
C PRO A 564 -13.86 -26.85 3.05
N SER A 565 -13.02 -25.93 3.53
CA SER A 565 -11.60 -25.82 3.13
C SER A 565 -10.83 -27.13 3.32
N SER A 566 -11.21 -27.94 4.30
CA SER A 566 -10.63 -29.27 4.58
C SER A 566 -10.89 -30.29 3.47
N GLU A 567 -12.02 -30.23 2.76
CA GLU A 567 -12.32 -31.14 1.65
C GLU A 567 -11.63 -30.71 0.35
N TRP A 568 -11.36 -29.42 0.18
CA TRP A 568 -10.54 -28.97 -0.93
C TRP A 568 -9.08 -29.44 -0.77
N LEU A 569 -8.54 -29.34 0.44
CA LEU A 569 -7.16 -29.74 0.72
C LEU A 569 -6.89 -31.24 0.48
N THR A 570 -7.93 -32.08 0.44
CA THR A 570 -7.82 -33.51 0.10
C THR A 570 -8.00 -33.79 -1.39
N ASP A 571 -8.39 -32.79 -2.20
CA ASP A 571 -8.52 -32.93 -3.65
C ASP A 571 -7.13 -33.09 -4.30
N PRO A 572 -6.92 -34.06 -5.20
CA PRO A 572 -5.66 -34.24 -5.92
C PRO A 572 -5.17 -32.99 -6.68
N LEU A 573 -6.04 -32.02 -6.96
CA LEU A 573 -5.71 -30.75 -7.62
C LEU A 573 -5.17 -29.68 -6.68
N ALA A 574 -5.42 -29.76 -5.38
CA ALA A 574 -5.02 -28.73 -4.41
C ALA A 574 -3.51 -28.48 -4.38
N GLY A 575 -2.71 -29.52 -4.61
CA GLY A 575 -1.24 -29.42 -4.68
C GLY A 575 -0.69 -28.79 -5.96
N ILE A 576 -1.54 -28.50 -6.97
CA ILE A 576 -1.14 -27.92 -8.27
C ILE A 576 -1.68 -26.49 -8.43
N THR A 577 -2.78 -26.16 -7.74
CA THR A 577 -3.45 -24.85 -7.76
C THR A 577 -2.88 -23.90 -6.70
N ALA A 578 -3.13 -22.60 -6.82
CA ALA A 578 -2.97 -21.71 -5.66
C ALA A 578 -3.97 -22.13 -4.57
N GLY A 579 -3.51 -22.37 -3.34
CA GLY A 579 -4.38 -22.74 -2.23
C GLY A 579 -5.40 -21.64 -1.89
N PRO A 580 -6.44 -21.95 -1.08
CA PRO A 580 -7.43 -20.97 -0.72
C PRO A 580 -6.91 -19.93 0.32
N VAL A 581 -6.38 -18.80 -0.17
CA VAL A 581 -6.38 -17.40 0.37
C VAL A 581 -7.71 -16.85 0.96
N VAL A 582 -8.07 -17.24 2.18
CA VAL A 582 -9.32 -16.79 2.81
C VAL A 582 -9.23 -15.31 3.19
N VAL A 583 -10.14 -14.48 2.70
CA VAL A 583 -10.20 -13.05 3.07
C VAL A 583 -11.42 -12.81 3.95
N PRO A 584 -11.27 -12.13 5.11
CA PRO A 584 -12.42 -11.80 5.95
C PRO A 584 -13.40 -10.84 5.24
N PRO A 585 -14.70 -10.89 5.59
CA PRO A 585 -15.66 -9.94 5.04
C PRO A 585 -15.38 -8.52 5.55
N LEU A 586 -15.40 -7.54 4.66
CA LEU A 586 -15.35 -6.12 4.97
C LEU A 586 -16.78 -5.64 5.26
N THR A 587 -17.12 -5.49 6.54
CA THR A 587 -18.45 -5.09 6.99
C THR A 587 -18.49 -3.63 7.44
N ASP A 588 -19.69 -3.05 7.55
CA ASP A 588 -19.90 -1.72 8.13
C ASP A 588 -19.33 -1.62 9.55
N ALA A 589 -19.41 -2.69 10.35
CA ALA A 589 -18.82 -2.71 11.70
C ALA A 589 -17.29 -2.59 11.67
N VAL A 590 -16.63 -3.28 10.74
CA VAL A 590 -15.17 -3.20 10.55
C VAL A 590 -14.77 -1.81 10.04
N LEU A 591 -15.47 -1.27 9.04
CA LEU A 591 -15.18 0.06 8.49
C LEU A 591 -15.46 1.18 9.49
N GLN A 592 -16.55 1.10 10.24
CA GLN A 592 -16.85 2.05 11.32
C GLN A 592 -15.75 2.05 12.37
N ARG A 593 -15.22 0.86 12.68
CA ARG A 593 -14.09 0.68 13.59
C ARG A 593 -12.81 1.33 13.08
N TRP A 594 -12.46 1.11 11.82
CA TRP A 594 -11.21 1.62 11.24
C TRP A 594 -11.27 3.09 10.85
N ALA A 595 -12.44 3.59 10.44
CA ALA A 595 -12.65 5.00 10.11
C ALA A 595 -12.76 5.89 11.36
N ALA A 596 -13.02 5.30 12.53
CA ALA A 596 -13.06 6.02 13.79
C ALA A 596 -11.67 6.51 14.20
N THR A 597 -11.61 7.77 14.63
CA THR A 597 -10.42 8.39 15.23
C THR A 597 -10.55 8.47 16.76
N THR A 598 -11.75 8.22 17.29
CA THR A 598 -12.14 8.40 18.70
C THR A 598 -13.41 7.58 19.05
N PRO A 599 -13.49 6.87 20.21
CA PRO A 599 -12.45 6.62 21.20
C PRO A 599 -11.40 5.61 20.70
N ARG A 600 -10.37 5.36 21.52
CA ARG A 600 -9.22 4.52 21.17
C ARG A 600 -9.65 3.21 20.52
N SER A 601 -8.93 2.81 19.48
CA SER A 601 -9.19 1.54 18.82
C SER A 601 -8.67 0.34 19.63
N PRO A 602 -9.50 -0.61 20.12
CA PRO A 602 -9.05 -1.94 20.50
C PRO A 602 -8.16 -2.59 19.44
N LYS A 603 -7.05 -3.19 19.90
CA LYS A 603 -5.92 -3.70 19.12
C LYS A 603 -6.21 -5.01 18.34
N PHE A 604 -7.45 -5.49 18.34
CA PHE A 604 -7.79 -6.87 17.94
C PHE A 604 -8.15 -7.08 16.45
N LEU A 605 -8.21 -6.02 15.63
CA LEU A 605 -8.60 -6.13 14.21
C LEU A 605 -7.55 -5.49 13.28
N PRO A 606 -6.39 -6.13 13.07
CA PRO A 606 -5.39 -5.64 12.11
C PRO A 606 -5.93 -5.72 10.68
N VAL A 607 -5.52 -4.82 9.79
CA VAL A 607 -5.89 -4.89 8.35
C VAL A 607 -5.18 -6.00 7.60
N HIS A 608 -4.11 -6.57 8.17
CA HIS A 608 -3.24 -7.54 7.52
C HIS A 608 -3.98 -8.73 6.86
N PRO A 609 -4.98 -9.37 7.51
CA PRO A 609 -5.75 -10.44 6.88
C PRO A 609 -6.52 -10.04 5.62
N TRP A 610 -6.85 -8.75 5.45
CA TRP A 610 -7.46 -8.24 4.23
C TRP A 610 -6.43 -7.96 3.13
N LEU A 611 -5.16 -7.78 3.49
CA LEU A 611 -4.08 -7.54 2.52
C LEU A 611 -3.48 -8.84 1.99
N TYR A 612 -3.29 -9.83 2.87
CA TYR A 612 -2.57 -11.06 2.54
C TYR A 612 -3.38 -12.34 2.75
N GLY A 613 -4.58 -12.24 3.32
CA GLY A 613 -5.43 -13.39 3.62
C GLY A 613 -5.14 -13.96 5.00
N LEU A 614 -6.01 -14.86 5.45
CA LEU A 614 -5.76 -15.74 6.58
C LEU A 614 -4.87 -16.88 6.08
N LEU A 615 -3.56 -16.66 6.12
CA LEU A 615 -2.58 -17.68 5.79
C LEU A 615 -2.16 -18.44 7.06
N PRO A 616 -1.87 -19.75 6.96
CA PRO A 616 -1.30 -20.53 8.06
C PRO A 616 0.20 -20.25 8.31
N ASP A 617 0.86 -19.41 7.49
CA ASP A 617 2.29 -19.11 7.55
C ASP A 617 2.60 -17.67 8.02
N ASP A 618 3.87 -17.41 8.34
CA ASP A 618 4.35 -16.14 8.87
C ASP A 618 4.16 -14.95 7.91
N GLU A 619 3.99 -15.21 6.60
CA GLU A 619 3.65 -14.17 5.61
C GLU A 619 2.25 -13.56 5.85
N GLY A 620 1.39 -14.23 6.64
CA GLY A 620 0.09 -13.74 7.11
C GLY A 620 0.10 -12.90 8.39
N THR A 621 1.26 -12.64 8.99
CA THR A 621 1.38 -12.00 10.31
C THR A 621 1.62 -10.48 10.20
N PRO A 622 0.87 -9.62 10.92
CA PRO A 622 1.13 -8.17 10.96
C PRO A 622 2.58 -7.87 11.36
N LEU A 623 3.19 -6.83 10.80
CA LEU A 623 4.57 -6.47 11.11
C LEU A 623 4.65 -5.45 12.26
N VAL A 624 5.67 -5.58 13.10
CA VAL A 624 6.04 -4.63 14.16
C VAL A 624 7.37 -3.99 13.79
N GLY A 625 7.50 -2.69 14.00
CA GLY A 625 8.77 -1.99 13.79
C GLY A 625 9.69 -2.13 14.99
N ILE A 626 10.99 -2.30 14.75
CA ILE A 626 12.05 -2.39 15.75
C ILE A 626 13.12 -1.37 15.38
N ALA A 627 13.43 -0.43 16.26
CA ALA A 627 14.54 0.52 16.11
C ALA A 627 15.54 0.37 17.25
N PHE A 628 16.78 0.77 17.00
CA PHE A 628 17.85 0.83 18.00
C PHE A 628 18.22 2.30 18.22
N ARG A 629 18.25 2.74 19.48
CA ARG A 629 18.44 4.16 19.83
C ARG A 629 19.30 4.38 21.06
N LEU A 630 20.20 5.35 21.00
CA LEU A 630 21.03 5.73 22.14
C LEU A 630 20.21 6.30 23.30
N GLU A 631 19.03 6.87 23.07
CA GLU A 631 18.12 7.31 24.15
C GLU A 631 17.78 6.17 25.12
N LEU A 632 17.66 4.94 24.62
CA LEU A 632 17.34 3.76 25.42
C LEU A 632 18.56 3.16 26.10
N GLU A 633 19.76 3.45 25.59
CA GLU A 633 21.03 3.13 26.24
C GLU A 633 21.19 3.88 27.56
N ILE A 634 20.77 5.15 27.58
CA ILE A 634 20.70 5.97 28.81
C ILE A 634 19.72 5.35 29.78
N LEU A 635 18.55 4.87 29.32
CA LEU A 635 17.60 4.22 30.21
C LEU A 635 18.16 2.90 30.78
N GLN A 636 18.84 2.08 29.96
CA GLN A 636 19.39 0.80 30.39
C GLN A 636 20.45 0.94 31.48
N HIS A 637 21.33 1.94 31.38
CA HIS A 637 22.41 2.15 32.35
C HIS A 637 21.95 2.85 33.64
N PHE A 638 20.78 3.49 33.63
CA PHE A 638 20.17 4.17 34.76
C PHE A 638 18.94 3.42 35.32
N SER A 639 18.82 2.12 35.01
CA SER A 639 17.72 1.24 35.43
C SER A 639 18.28 -0.08 36.02
N PRO A 640 17.60 -0.70 36.99
CA PRO A 640 17.65 -0.42 38.42
C PRO A 640 18.46 -1.50 39.14
N VAL A 641 19.68 -1.16 39.57
CA VAL A 641 20.34 -1.88 40.68
C VAL A 641 20.87 -0.92 41.75
N GLU A 642 21.11 0.37 41.43
CA GLU A 642 21.77 1.28 42.39
C GLU A 642 21.18 2.70 42.53
N ASP A 643 20.23 3.17 41.68
CA ASP A 643 19.70 4.55 41.73
C ASP A 643 18.20 4.67 42.13
N ASP A 644 17.85 5.80 42.77
CA ASP A 644 16.51 6.16 43.26
C ASP A 644 15.41 6.01 42.19
N GLU A 645 14.32 5.28 42.49
CA GLU A 645 13.17 5.09 41.58
C GLU A 645 12.59 6.42 41.04
N GLU A 646 12.71 7.51 41.81
CA GLU A 646 12.30 8.85 41.38
C GLU A 646 13.14 9.42 40.23
N GLU A 647 14.44 9.11 40.18
CA GLU A 647 15.35 9.61 39.16
C GLU A 647 15.11 8.90 37.82
N SER A 648 14.98 7.57 37.84
CA SER A 648 14.61 6.80 36.64
C SER A 648 13.24 7.24 36.10
N ALA A 649 12.27 7.57 36.97
CA ALA A 649 10.97 8.10 36.54
C ALA A 649 11.09 9.47 35.85
N ARG A 650 11.93 10.38 36.38
CA ARG A 650 12.19 11.70 35.77
C ARG A 650 12.94 11.57 34.45
N LEU A 651 13.90 10.65 34.37
CA LEU A 651 14.67 10.37 33.16
C LEU A 651 13.75 9.82 32.06
N TRP A 652 12.86 8.88 32.39
CA TRP A 652 11.86 8.38 31.46
C TRP A 652 10.94 9.48 30.94
N VAL A 653 10.50 10.44 31.78
CA VAL A 653 9.68 11.57 31.31
C VAL A 653 10.42 12.38 30.23
N LYS A 654 11.72 12.61 30.39
CA LYS A 654 12.55 13.30 29.39
C LYS A 654 12.72 12.48 28.12
N ILE A 655 13.04 11.17 28.24
CA ILE A 655 13.18 10.27 27.09
C ILE A 655 11.87 10.15 26.32
N ARG A 656 10.74 9.98 27.03
CA ARG A 656 9.39 9.96 26.45
C ARG A 656 9.10 11.24 25.67
N GLN A 657 9.48 12.40 26.20
CA GLN A 657 9.34 13.66 25.49
C GLN A 657 10.18 13.68 24.20
N CYS A 658 11.44 13.23 24.27
CA CYS A 658 12.32 13.11 23.10
C CYS A 658 11.72 12.17 22.04
N LEU A 659 11.27 10.96 22.42
CA LEU A 659 10.63 10.02 21.49
C LEU A 659 9.29 10.51 20.93
N THR A 660 8.58 11.40 21.65
CA THR A 660 7.32 11.98 21.18
C THR A 660 7.55 13.09 20.15
N GLU A 661 8.53 13.97 20.40
CA GLU A 661 8.88 15.06 19.48
C GLU A 661 9.70 14.55 18.29
N PHE A 662 10.58 13.58 18.53
CA PHE A 662 11.56 13.00 17.60
C PHE A 662 11.43 11.47 17.49
N PRO A 663 10.26 10.93 17.07
CA PRO A 663 10.02 9.48 17.02
C PRO A 663 10.88 8.78 15.95
N PRO A 664 11.28 7.51 16.14
CA PRO A 664 12.03 6.73 15.15
C PRO A 664 11.47 6.90 13.74
N LEU A 665 12.34 7.31 12.82
CA LEU A 665 12.04 7.40 11.42
C LEU A 665 11.96 6.00 10.83
N ARG A 666 11.22 5.86 9.73
CA ARG A 666 11.05 4.54 9.11
C ARG A 666 12.35 3.93 8.60
N SER A 667 13.35 4.76 8.28
CA SER A 667 14.73 4.36 7.96
C SER A 667 15.42 3.63 9.12
N GLU A 668 15.02 3.91 10.36
CA GLU A 668 15.55 3.30 11.58
C GLU A 668 14.84 1.96 11.91
N LEU A 669 13.75 1.61 11.21
CA LEU A 669 12.88 0.48 11.58
C LEU A 669 13.19 -0.81 10.81
N HIS A 670 13.50 -1.87 11.57
CA HIS A 670 13.43 -3.26 11.16
C HIS A 670 12.01 -3.79 11.37
N PHE A 671 11.38 -4.33 10.32
CA PHE A 671 10.03 -4.88 10.43
C PHE A 671 10.07 -6.40 10.60
N VAL A 672 9.45 -6.91 11.66
CA VAL A 672 9.39 -8.34 12.00
C VAL A 672 7.93 -8.78 12.22
N PRO A 673 7.60 -10.08 12.07
CA PRO A 673 6.28 -10.60 12.40
C PRO A 673 5.88 -10.32 13.87
N LEU A 674 4.64 -9.87 14.09
CA LEU A 674 4.09 -9.55 15.41
C LEU A 674 4.17 -10.74 16.37
N ASN A 675 3.92 -11.96 15.90
CA ASN A 675 4.01 -13.15 16.74
C ASN A 675 5.47 -13.42 17.16
N ALA A 676 6.42 -13.34 16.23
CA ALA A 676 7.84 -13.45 16.54
C ALA A 676 8.29 -12.38 17.56
N ALA A 677 7.87 -11.12 17.38
CA ALA A 677 8.16 -10.05 18.34
C ALA A 677 7.55 -10.31 19.72
N ARG A 678 6.34 -10.88 19.78
CA ARG A 678 5.67 -11.24 21.05
C ARG A 678 6.36 -12.38 21.77
N GLU A 679 6.71 -13.43 21.03
CA GLU A 679 7.42 -14.60 21.56
C GLU A 679 8.80 -14.19 22.09
N TRP A 680 9.53 -13.40 21.31
CA TRP A 680 10.80 -12.83 21.73
C TRP A 680 10.69 -11.97 22.99
N LEU A 681 9.74 -11.03 23.02
CA LEU A 681 9.51 -10.19 24.19
C LEU A 681 9.09 -11.01 25.42
N ALA A 682 8.37 -12.13 25.23
CA ALA A 682 8.01 -13.04 26.30
C ALA A 682 9.22 -13.81 26.85
N ALA A 683 10.21 -14.10 26.01
CA ALA A 683 11.42 -14.82 26.36
C ALA A 683 12.44 -13.94 27.12
N LEU A 684 12.35 -12.61 27.02
CA LEU A 684 13.28 -11.71 27.69
C LEU A 684 13.14 -11.74 29.24
N PRO A 685 14.25 -11.66 29.99
CA PRO A 685 14.26 -11.38 31.43
C PRO A 685 13.52 -10.08 31.79
N SER A 686 13.03 -9.97 33.03
CA SER A 686 12.20 -8.82 33.47
C SER A 686 12.95 -7.49 33.52
N ASP A 687 14.23 -7.53 33.86
CA ASP A 687 15.20 -6.43 33.86
C ASP A 687 15.46 -5.91 32.44
N GLN A 688 15.67 -6.80 31.48
CA GLN A 688 15.85 -6.40 30.07
C GLN A 688 14.55 -5.90 29.43
N ARG A 689 13.38 -6.38 29.87
CA ARG A 689 12.09 -5.83 29.42
C ARG A 689 11.84 -4.39 29.89
N ALA A 690 12.47 -3.97 30.99
CA ALA A 690 12.36 -2.61 31.52
C ALA A 690 13.17 -1.58 30.72
N THR A 691 13.99 -2.02 29.76
CA THR A 691 14.81 -1.11 28.93
C THR A 691 14.29 -1.01 27.49
N VAL A 692 13.17 -1.65 27.19
CA VAL A 692 12.48 -1.58 25.90
C VAL A 692 11.37 -0.54 25.97
N ALA A 693 11.48 0.51 25.15
CA ALA A 693 10.37 1.42 24.92
C ALA A 693 9.44 0.87 23.83
N HIS A 694 8.15 1.03 24.06
CA HIS A 694 7.09 0.62 23.14
C HIS A 694 6.20 1.80 22.82
N PHE A 695 6.00 2.03 21.53
CA PHE A 695 4.94 2.87 21.03
C PHE A 695 3.75 2.01 20.63
N ASP A 696 2.59 2.29 21.21
CA ASP A 696 1.38 1.50 20.98
C ASP A 696 0.45 2.06 19.88
N GLY A 697 0.93 3.07 19.14
CA GLY A 697 0.18 3.85 18.15
C GLY A 697 -0.28 5.21 18.68
N ASP A 698 -0.31 5.41 20.00
CA ASP A 698 -0.75 6.65 20.64
C ASP A 698 0.29 7.21 21.63
N GLU A 699 0.85 6.35 22.49
CA GLU A 699 1.79 6.78 23.53
C GLU A 699 3.01 5.87 23.62
N TRP A 700 4.10 6.45 24.12
CA TRP A 700 5.31 5.74 24.49
C TRP A 700 5.21 5.25 25.94
N THR A 701 5.53 3.98 26.16
CA THR A 701 5.59 3.33 27.48
C THR A 701 6.85 2.48 27.60
N VAL A 702 7.36 2.34 28.82
CA VAL A 702 8.42 1.38 29.17
C VAL A 702 7.78 0.17 29.85
N SER A 703 8.34 -1.02 29.60
CA SER A 703 7.82 -2.30 30.07
C SER A 703 6.50 -2.69 29.40
N THR A 704 6.54 -3.77 28.62
CA THR A 704 5.37 -4.25 27.89
C THR A 704 5.12 -5.73 28.12
N GLN A 705 3.85 -6.06 28.30
CA GLN A 705 3.41 -7.45 28.16
C GLN A 705 3.31 -7.75 26.66
N PRO A 706 3.72 -8.93 26.18
CA PRO A 706 3.58 -9.32 24.77
C PRO A 706 2.18 -9.07 24.19
N SER A 707 1.14 -9.24 25.00
CA SER A 707 -0.25 -8.99 24.63
C SER A 707 -0.56 -7.53 24.24
N THR A 708 0.27 -6.55 24.66
CA THR A 708 0.08 -5.14 24.34
C THR A 708 0.62 -4.76 22.96
N LEU A 709 1.49 -5.57 22.35
CA LEU A 709 1.98 -5.35 21.00
C LEU A 709 0.85 -5.53 19.98
N GLY A 710 0.76 -4.62 19.03
CA GLY A 710 -0.18 -4.67 17.89
C GLY A 710 0.53 -4.33 16.59
N ALA A 711 -0.20 -4.38 15.47
CA ALA A 711 0.36 -4.14 14.14
C ALA A 711 0.97 -2.74 13.93
N ASP A 712 0.53 -1.75 14.71
CA ASP A 712 1.06 -0.38 14.65
C ASP A 712 2.19 -0.14 15.68
N SER A 713 2.65 -1.20 16.35
CA SER A 713 3.64 -1.06 17.41
C SER A 713 5.05 -0.80 16.88
N VAL A 714 5.77 0.05 17.60
CA VAL A 714 7.21 0.23 17.43
C VAL A 714 7.89 -0.12 18.75
N LEU A 715 8.86 -1.02 18.69
CA LEU A 715 9.79 -1.31 19.77
C LEU A 715 11.06 -0.51 19.54
N VAL A 716 11.57 0.12 20.58
CA VAL A 716 12.86 0.80 20.58
C VAL A 716 13.74 0.15 21.63
N LEU A 717 14.90 -0.31 21.18
CA LEU A 717 15.86 -1.04 21.98
C LEU A 717 17.15 -0.22 22.15
N PRO A 718 17.94 -0.49 23.20
CA PRO A 718 19.31 0.02 23.32
C PRO A 718 20.21 -0.49 22.19
N THR A 719 21.23 0.28 21.83
CA THR A 719 22.21 -0.09 20.78
C THR A 719 23.18 -1.20 21.21
N SER A 720 23.33 -1.38 22.52
CA SER A 720 24.13 -2.46 23.12
C SER A 720 23.44 -3.84 23.04
N THR A 721 22.19 -3.92 22.58
CA THR A 721 21.46 -5.19 22.42
C THR A 721 22.28 -6.20 21.61
N LEU A 722 22.60 -7.35 22.20
CA LEU A 722 23.47 -8.37 21.59
C LEU A 722 22.83 -8.98 20.34
N PRO A 723 23.59 -9.21 19.25
CA PRO A 723 23.09 -9.88 18.05
C PRO A 723 22.46 -11.24 18.34
N ASP A 724 23.05 -12.04 19.22
CA ASP A 724 22.51 -13.36 19.61
C ASP A 724 21.13 -13.25 20.27
N SER A 725 20.85 -12.14 20.96
CA SER A 725 19.54 -11.89 21.57
C SER A 725 18.47 -11.56 20.52
N ILE A 726 18.84 -11.06 19.33
CA ILE A 726 17.90 -10.58 18.31
C ILE A 726 17.84 -11.46 17.05
N ASP A 727 18.78 -12.39 16.90
CA ASP A 727 18.89 -13.28 15.73
C ASP A 727 17.66 -14.19 15.55
N ASP A 728 16.91 -14.45 16.62
CA ASP A 728 15.62 -15.18 16.58
C ASP A 728 14.51 -14.42 15.85
N ILE A 729 14.59 -13.08 15.76
CA ILE A 729 13.54 -12.25 15.15
C ILE A 729 13.99 -11.42 13.94
N ILE A 730 15.27 -11.08 13.82
CA ILE A 730 15.83 -10.35 12.67
C ILE A 730 16.78 -11.31 11.90
N PRO A 731 16.28 -12.03 10.87
CA PRO A 731 17.09 -13.02 10.16
C PRO A 731 18.30 -12.40 9.44
N GLN A 732 19.40 -13.15 9.40
CA GLN A 732 20.65 -12.77 8.73
C GLN A 732 20.44 -12.59 7.22
N ALA A 733 20.31 -11.34 6.78
CA ALA A 733 20.08 -11.02 5.38
C ALA A 733 21.41 -10.80 4.64
N GLY A 734 22.06 -11.88 4.22
CA GLY A 734 22.98 -11.93 3.05
C GLY A 734 24.23 -11.04 3.01
N ASP A 735 24.44 -10.12 3.96
CA ASP A 735 25.67 -9.37 4.18
C ASP A 735 26.37 -9.90 5.43
N GLU A 736 27.69 -10.02 5.36
CA GLU A 736 28.54 -10.75 6.32
C GLU A 736 28.68 -10.07 7.70
N ASN A 737 28.12 -8.88 7.93
CA ASN A 737 28.34 -8.10 9.17
C ASN A 737 27.14 -8.12 10.13
N ALA A 738 27.08 -9.17 10.96
CA ALA A 738 26.06 -9.34 12.01
C ALA A 738 25.96 -8.15 12.99
N THR A 739 27.06 -7.43 13.21
CA THR A 739 27.17 -6.33 14.18
C THR A 739 26.37 -5.11 13.79
N GLN A 740 26.22 -4.78 12.50
CA GLN A 740 25.56 -3.56 12.00
C GLN A 740 24.04 -3.49 12.22
N ARG A 741 23.41 -4.59 12.67
CA ARG A 741 21.95 -4.70 12.82
C ARG A 741 21.41 -4.01 14.07
N CYS A 742 22.25 -3.72 15.05
CA CYS A 742 21.85 -3.17 16.35
C CYS A 742 22.28 -1.70 16.53
N TRP A 743 22.56 -0.97 15.46
CA TRP A 743 23.14 0.38 15.56
C TRP A 743 22.08 1.47 15.44
N ASP A 744 22.31 2.61 16.09
CA ASP A 744 21.47 3.80 15.93
C ASP A 744 21.88 4.56 14.67
N VAL A 745 20.91 4.78 13.79
CA VAL A 745 21.11 5.48 12.53
C VAL A 745 20.91 6.97 12.76
N PHE A 746 22.02 7.67 13.02
CA PHE A 746 22.02 9.11 13.26
C PHE A 746 21.84 9.92 11.97
N GLU A 747 22.46 9.49 10.86
CA GLU A 747 22.43 10.20 9.58
C GLU A 747 21.28 9.78 8.63
N SER A 748 20.15 9.31 9.14
CA SER A 748 18.99 9.20 8.26
C SER A 748 18.32 10.57 8.06
N LEU A 749 18.76 11.27 7.00
CA LEU A 749 18.14 12.43 6.30
C LEU A 749 18.77 13.82 6.51
N ALA A 750 20.08 14.00 6.22
CA ALA A 750 20.60 15.31 5.80
C ALA A 750 20.46 15.53 4.27
N GLN A 751 19.28 15.21 3.73
CA GLN A 751 18.88 15.53 2.35
C GLN A 751 17.49 16.17 2.38
N ASP A 752 17.14 16.94 1.36
CA ASP A 752 15.87 17.67 1.23
C ASP A 752 14.65 16.87 1.74
N GLY A 753 13.94 17.39 2.75
CA GLY A 753 12.66 16.86 3.23
C GLY A 753 12.62 16.29 4.66
N ALA A 754 13.73 16.28 5.41
CA ALA A 754 13.76 15.78 6.79
C ALA A 754 12.91 16.60 7.78
N LYS A 755 12.24 15.92 8.74
CA LYS A 755 11.35 16.55 9.74
C LYS A 755 12.12 17.16 10.92
N TYR A 756 13.18 16.48 11.34
CA TYR A 756 14.02 16.84 12.48
C TYR A 756 15.43 16.26 12.27
N ARG A 757 16.42 16.80 13.00
CA ARG A 757 17.80 16.30 13.04
C ARG A 757 18.17 15.94 14.49
N ARG A 758 18.97 14.89 14.68
CA ARG A 758 19.59 14.50 15.95
C ARG A 758 21.11 14.53 15.79
N GLU A 759 21.81 14.87 16.85
CA GLU A 759 23.27 14.96 16.87
C GLU A 759 23.80 14.30 18.15
N VAL A 760 24.91 13.57 18.03
CA VAL A 760 25.69 13.07 19.16
C VAL A 760 26.93 13.91 19.30
N VAL A 761 27.10 14.55 20.45
CA VAL A 761 28.34 15.22 20.82
C VAL A 761 29.08 14.31 21.80
N ILE A 762 30.19 13.73 21.37
CA ILE A 762 31.01 12.84 22.20
C ILE A 762 32.01 13.70 22.97
N THR A 763 32.03 13.54 24.28
CA THR A 763 32.94 14.26 25.18
C THR A 763 34.10 13.37 25.63
N SER A 764 33.91 12.05 25.74
CA SER A 764 34.98 11.09 26.04
C SER A 764 34.59 9.66 25.62
N GLY A 765 35.57 8.78 25.37
CA GLY A 765 35.38 7.35 25.09
C GLY A 765 35.32 6.96 23.61
N ASP A 766 35.47 5.66 23.32
CA ASP A 766 35.56 5.11 21.95
C ASP A 766 34.17 4.76 21.38
N ILE A 767 33.38 5.79 21.09
CA ILE A 767 32.21 5.69 20.21
C ILE A 767 32.63 6.34 18.89
N SER A 768 33.03 5.55 17.89
CA SER A 768 33.30 6.08 16.55
C SER A 768 32.08 5.86 15.64
N PRO A 769 31.59 6.89 14.93
CA PRO A 769 30.71 6.67 13.79
C PRO A 769 31.49 5.90 12.73
N ASP A 770 30.87 4.91 12.08
CA ASP A 770 31.47 4.33 10.88
C ASP A 770 31.44 5.33 9.70
N GLU A 771 32.01 4.95 8.55
CA GLU A 771 32.00 5.75 7.32
C GLU A 771 30.58 6.14 6.83
N THR A 772 29.51 5.67 7.49
CA THR A 772 28.11 5.92 7.15
C THR A 772 27.31 6.66 8.23
N GLY A 773 27.97 7.16 9.29
CA GLY A 773 27.33 8.03 10.29
C GLY A 773 26.43 7.30 11.29
N VAL A 774 26.76 6.04 11.61
CA VAL A 774 25.95 5.16 12.47
C VAL A 774 26.72 4.86 13.77
N TYR A 775 26.02 4.87 14.92
CA TYR A 775 26.65 4.83 16.26
C TYR A 775 26.26 3.57 17.06
N ARG A 776 27.19 3.09 17.89
CA ARG A 776 26.99 1.97 18.84
C ARG A 776 27.90 2.13 20.07
N ILE A 777 27.42 1.70 21.24
CA ILE A 777 28.29 1.49 22.42
C ILE A 777 28.90 0.06 22.39
N PRO A 778 30.24 -0.10 22.45
CA PRO A 778 30.89 -1.40 22.53
C PRO A 778 30.47 -2.18 23.79
N ASN A 779 30.25 -3.49 23.68
CA ASN A 779 29.89 -4.31 24.83
C ASN A 779 31.13 -4.62 25.70
N HIS A 780 31.06 -4.35 27.01
CA HIS A 780 32.22 -4.36 27.93
C HIS A 780 32.60 -5.73 28.50
N ASP A 781 32.09 -6.85 27.99
CA ASP A 781 32.41 -8.19 28.52
C ASP A 781 33.79 -8.75 28.09
N ASN A 782 34.55 -8.04 27.24
CA ASN A 782 35.85 -8.51 26.72
C ASN A 782 36.94 -7.42 26.74
N VAL A 783 37.11 -6.71 27.87
CA VAL A 783 38.21 -5.75 28.02
C VAL A 783 39.25 -6.30 28.99
N ALA A 784 40.06 -7.25 28.50
CA ALA A 784 41.36 -7.54 29.08
C ALA A 784 42.50 -6.76 28.39
N ASP A 785 42.23 -6.08 27.27
CA ASP A 785 43.27 -5.51 26.40
C ASP A 785 43.00 -4.04 25.96
N LEU A 786 42.43 -3.19 26.81
CA LEU A 786 42.54 -1.73 26.62
C LEU A 786 43.60 -1.19 27.57
N VAL A 787 44.81 -1.27 27.04
CA VAL A 787 46.06 -0.70 27.53
C VAL A 787 45.88 0.80 27.81
N GLU A 788 46.46 1.20 28.94
CA GLU A 788 46.80 2.56 29.33
C GLU A 788 47.08 3.45 28.11
N ASN A 789 46.20 4.42 27.85
CA ASN A 789 46.57 5.60 27.08
C ASN A 789 46.12 6.85 27.82
N GLU A 790 47.02 7.82 27.77
CA GLU A 790 47.13 9.01 28.60
C GLU A 790 45.84 9.84 28.65
N LYS A 791 45.61 10.46 29.81
CA LYS A 791 44.63 11.53 29.98
C LYS A 791 44.86 12.59 28.90
N PRO A 792 43.87 12.97 28.09
CA PRO A 792 43.93 14.23 27.38
C PRO A 792 43.89 15.35 28.43
N GLU A 793 44.75 16.35 28.27
CA GLU A 793 44.71 17.58 29.05
C GLU A 793 43.36 18.27 28.85
N ASP A 794 42.90 18.96 29.90
CA ASP A 794 41.66 19.72 29.95
C ASP A 794 41.62 20.81 28.85
N GLU A 795 41.20 20.45 27.63
CA GLU A 795 40.65 21.40 26.68
C GLU A 795 39.15 21.55 26.98
N GLU A 796 38.75 22.74 27.45
CA GLU A 796 37.34 23.12 27.45
C GLU A 796 36.79 22.89 26.03
N PRO A 797 35.62 22.24 25.89
CA PRO A 797 35.06 22.01 24.57
C PRO A 797 34.80 23.37 23.92
N SER A 798 35.59 23.69 22.90
CA SER A 798 35.28 24.82 22.04
C SER A 798 33.88 24.60 21.47
N ASP A 799 32.96 25.52 21.77
CA ASP A 799 31.55 25.49 21.37
C ASP A 799 31.38 25.78 19.86
N ASP A 800 32.43 25.52 19.06
CA ASP A 800 32.58 26.10 17.72
C ASP A 800 33.19 25.09 16.74
N THR A 801 32.41 24.04 16.42
CA THR A 801 32.58 23.32 15.16
C THR A 801 31.22 23.01 14.53
N SER A 802 31.00 23.57 13.34
CA SER A 802 29.86 23.41 12.40
C SER A 802 28.69 24.41 12.42
N GLU A 803 28.82 25.60 13.03
CA GLU A 803 27.79 26.66 12.87
C GLU A 803 27.74 27.32 11.47
N THR A 804 28.64 27.01 10.54
CA THR A 804 28.86 27.91 9.38
C THR A 804 28.07 27.60 8.10
N ASP A 805 27.40 26.45 7.94
CA ASP A 805 26.60 26.16 6.72
C ASP A 805 25.15 25.67 6.97
N ASP A 806 24.76 25.34 8.21
CA ASP A 806 23.50 24.64 8.52
C ASP A 806 22.53 25.42 9.44
N ALA A 807 22.96 26.57 9.96
CA ALA A 807 22.19 27.37 10.92
C ALA A 807 20.90 27.97 10.33
N GLU A 808 20.80 28.10 9.00
CA GLU A 808 19.60 28.64 8.31
C GLU A 808 18.44 27.62 8.25
N LEU A 809 18.73 26.32 8.23
CA LEU A 809 17.71 25.27 8.03
C LEU A 809 17.23 24.63 9.34
N TRP A 810 17.99 24.73 10.43
CA TRP A 810 17.75 23.98 11.66
C TRP A 810 17.70 24.87 12.91
N LYS A 811 16.67 24.66 13.74
CA LYS A 811 16.45 25.31 15.04
C LYS A 811 16.69 24.31 16.16
N ARG A 812 17.69 24.59 16.99
CA ARG A 812 18.00 23.77 18.17
C ARG A 812 16.81 23.70 19.13
N SER A 813 16.42 22.49 19.50
CA SER A 813 15.44 22.24 20.56
C SER A 813 16.09 22.48 21.94
N ARG A 814 15.26 22.76 22.95
CA ARG A 814 15.71 22.82 24.35
C ARG A 814 15.97 21.43 24.94
N LEU A 815 15.53 20.38 24.24
CA LEU A 815 15.76 19.01 24.66
C LEU A 815 17.21 18.61 24.47
N LYS A 816 17.79 18.04 25.52
CA LYS A 816 19.10 17.40 25.53
C LYS A 816 19.08 16.20 26.48
N LEU A 817 19.84 15.17 26.15
CA LEU A 817 20.08 14.03 27.03
C LEU A 817 21.58 13.84 27.17
N ASP A 818 22.05 13.79 28.41
CA ASP A 818 23.46 13.62 28.73
C ASP A 818 23.68 12.18 29.24
N PHE A 819 24.76 11.54 28.82
CA PHE A 819 25.16 10.19 29.21
C PHE A 819 26.61 10.17 29.66
N SER A 820 26.89 9.45 30.75
CA SER A 820 28.23 9.21 31.25
C SER A 820 28.26 7.85 31.96
N ALA A 821 28.91 6.86 31.36
CA ALA A 821 29.13 5.54 31.97
C ALA A 821 30.32 4.83 31.29
N HIS A 822 31.03 3.97 32.04
CA HIS A 822 32.12 3.12 31.50
C HIS A 822 33.21 3.87 30.70
N GLY A 823 33.51 5.12 31.07
CA GLY A 823 34.50 5.96 30.38
C GLY A 823 33.99 6.63 29.09
N ILE A 824 32.72 6.41 28.75
CA ILE A 824 32.04 6.98 27.59
C ILE A 824 31.11 8.10 28.06
N CYS A 825 31.28 9.29 27.48
CA CYS A 825 30.42 10.45 27.71
C CYS A 825 29.93 11.02 26.38
N PHE A 826 28.61 11.20 26.25
CA PHE A 826 28.02 11.88 25.10
C PHE A 826 26.77 12.67 25.47
N THR A 827 26.45 13.66 24.64
CA THR A 827 25.21 14.44 24.71
C THR A 827 24.42 14.29 23.42
N LEU A 828 23.16 13.89 23.52
CA LEU A 828 22.19 13.93 22.43
C LEU A 828 21.57 15.32 22.33
N ARG A 829 21.73 15.96 21.17
CA ARG A 829 21.12 17.25 20.82
C ARG A 829 20.08 17.04 19.72
N TYR A 830 19.00 17.82 19.78
CA TYR A 830 17.87 17.69 18.85
C TYR A 830 17.59 19.01 18.17
N PHE A 831 17.22 18.96 16.90
CA PHE A 831 16.97 20.12 16.07
C PHE A 831 15.67 19.92 15.30
N ASN A 832 14.78 20.91 15.39
CA ASN A 832 13.62 21.01 14.51
C ASN A 832 14.02 21.78 13.26
N ARG A 833 13.38 21.53 12.13
CA ARG A 833 13.60 22.39 10.95
C ARG A 833 13.19 23.83 11.29
N ARG A 834 14.04 24.82 10.98
CA ARG A 834 13.66 26.24 11.05
C ARG A 834 12.46 26.43 10.14
N ARG A 835 11.39 26.98 10.69
CA ARG A 835 10.40 27.67 9.86
C ARG A 835 11.07 28.99 9.50
N SER A 836 11.04 29.40 8.23
CA SER A 836 11.60 30.66 7.73
C SER A 836 11.50 31.74 8.81
N ASP A 837 12.66 32.18 9.31
CA ASP A 837 12.72 33.04 10.47
C ASP A 837 12.29 34.45 10.06
N GLY A 838 11.11 34.90 10.50
CA GLY A 838 10.81 36.33 10.43
C GLY A 838 9.35 36.73 10.52
N LYS A 839 8.92 37.18 11.70
CA LYS A 839 7.96 38.29 11.90
C LYS A 839 6.51 38.21 11.35
N VAL A 840 6.05 37.11 10.77
CA VAL A 840 4.67 37.08 10.27
C VAL A 840 3.70 36.67 11.37
N ILE A 841 2.85 37.61 11.79
CA ILE A 841 1.72 37.31 12.66
C ILE A 841 0.53 36.97 11.76
N ASP A 842 0.23 35.68 11.63
CA ASP A 842 -0.99 35.24 10.97
C ASP A 842 -2.18 35.61 11.86
N LEU A 843 -2.89 36.67 11.50
CA LEU A 843 -4.05 37.15 12.25
C LEU A 843 -5.25 36.25 11.98
N LEU A 844 -6.04 36.01 13.02
CA LEU A 844 -7.21 35.12 12.93
C LEU A 844 -8.19 35.56 11.81
N PRO A 845 -8.61 36.84 11.69
CA PRO A 845 -9.52 37.24 10.61
C PRO A 845 -8.96 36.99 9.21
N ASP A 846 -7.66 37.20 9.01
CA ASP A 846 -7.01 37.05 7.71
C ASP A 846 -6.91 35.58 7.32
N HIS A 847 -6.47 34.72 8.26
CA HIS A 847 -6.45 33.28 8.09
C HIS A 847 -7.84 32.73 7.73
N LEU A 848 -8.89 33.12 8.48
CA LEU A 848 -10.26 32.67 8.22
C LEU A 848 -10.76 33.11 6.85
N ASN A 849 -10.47 34.35 6.42
CA ASN A 849 -10.84 34.82 5.09
C ASN A 849 -10.10 34.04 3.99
N LYS A 850 -8.78 33.84 4.12
CA LYS A 850 -7.98 33.06 3.17
C LYS A 850 -8.47 31.61 3.09
N ALA A 851 -8.73 30.96 4.23
CA ALA A 851 -9.27 29.60 4.27
C ALA A 851 -10.62 29.49 3.56
N GLY A 852 -11.50 30.49 3.75
CA GLY A 852 -12.75 30.59 3.01
C GLY A 852 -12.55 30.62 1.50
N GLU A 853 -11.74 31.55 0.99
CA GLU A 853 -11.45 31.67 -0.45
C GLU A 853 -10.79 30.39 -1.00
N TYR A 854 -9.93 29.74 -0.23
CA TYR A 854 -9.37 28.44 -0.59
C TYR A 854 -10.44 27.34 -0.72
N GLY A 855 -11.37 27.27 0.24
CA GLY A 855 -12.51 26.36 0.18
C GLY A 855 -13.36 26.59 -1.07
N LYS A 856 -13.59 27.86 -1.43
CA LYS A 856 -14.30 28.26 -2.66
C LYS A 856 -13.57 27.84 -3.92
N HIS A 857 -12.27 28.13 -4.02
CA HIS A 857 -11.44 27.75 -5.17
C HIS A 857 -11.40 26.22 -5.37
N LEU A 858 -11.29 25.45 -4.28
CA LEU A 858 -11.35 23.99 -4.34
C LEU A 858 -12.71 23.50 -4.87
N ALA A 859 -13.82 24.09 -4.40
CA ALA A 859 -15.15 23.75 -4.90
C ALA A 859 -15.27 24.01 -6.41
N GLN A 860 -14.78 25.16 -6.87
CA GLN A 860 -14.82 25.55 -8.28
C GLN A 860 -13.96 24.65 -9.17
N ALA A 861 -12.80 24.21 -8.69
CA ALA A 861 -11.95 23.27 -9.44
C ALA A 861 -12.62 21.88 -9.56
N LEU A 862 -13.14 21.37 -8.44
CA LEU A 862 -13.71 20.03 -8.35
C LEU A 862 -15.11 19.93 -8.98
N ALA A 863 -15.94 20.96 -8.83
CA ALA A 863 -17.33 21.01 -9.30
C ALA A 863 -17.76 22.43 -9.74
N PRO A 864 -17.29 22.91 -10.90
CA PRO A 864 -17.66 24.22 -11.44
C PRO A 864 -19.18 24.35 -11.54
N GLY A 865 -19.72 25.48 -11.10
CA GLY A 865 -21.16 25.77 -11.13
C GLY A 865 -21.99 25.09 -10.04
N ASN A 866 -21.37 24.34 -9.11
CA ASN A 866 -22.07 23.77 -7.96
C ASN A 866 -22.14 24.79 -6.80
N GLU A 867 -23.08 25.73 -6.90
CA GLU A 867 -23.23 26.83 -5.92
C GLU A 867 -23.40 26.34 -4.47
N PRO A 868 -24.21 25.30 -4.15
CA PRO A 868 -24.34 24.83 -2.77
C PRO A 868 -23.05 24.25 -2.19
N LEU A 869 -22.26 23.51 -2.99
CA LEU A 869 -20.98 22.98 -2.54
C LEU A 869 -19.96 24.11 -2.35
N GLU A 870 -19.93 25.09 -3.26
CA GLU A 870 -19.08 26.27 -3.16
C GLU A 870 -19.36 27.05 -1.87
N ALA A 871 -20.64 27.38 -1.63
CA ALA A 871 -21.06 28.10 -0.44
C ALA A 871 -20.77 27.29 0.85
N LEU A 872 -20.98 25.98 0.83
CA LEU A 872 -20.67 25.10 1.96
C LEU A 872 -19.16 25.10 2.28
N LEU A 873 -18.30 24.86 1.28
CA LEU A 873 -16.86 24.77 1.50
C LEU A 873 -16.25 26.13 1.88
N PHE A 874 -16.70 27.22 1.25
CA PHE A 874 -16.33 28.58 1.64
C PHE A 874 -16.67 28.85 3.10
N ARG A 875 -17.92 28.58 3.51
CA ARG A 875 -18.38 28.86 4.87
C ARG A 875 -17.72 27.95 5.90
N ALA A 876 -17.68 26.64 5.67
CA ALA A 876 -17.07 25.70 6.60
C ALA A 876 -15.58 26.02 6.81
N ALA A 877 -14.84 26.35 5.75
CA ALA A 877 -13.43 26.73 5.87
C ALA A 877 -13.26 28.11 6.51
N LYS A 878 -14.12 29.08 6.21
CA LYS A 878 -14.07 30.41 6.83
C LYS A 878 -14.36 30.38 8.33
N ASP A 879 -15.25 29.52 8.76
CA ASP A 879 -15.75 29.55 10.14
C ASP A 879 -15.05 28.53 11.06
N HIS A 880 -14.22 27.61 10.52
CA HIS A 880 -13.72 26.43 11.25
C HIS A 880 -12.98 26.75 12.57
N ASP A 881 -12.29 27.88 12.60
CA ASP A 881 -11.33 28.25 13.64
C ASP A 881 -11.78 29.44 14.50
N ILE A 882 -13.05 29.86 14.43
CA ILE A 882 -13.58 30.97 15.26
C ILE A 882 -13.31 30.77 16.75
N GLY A 883 -13.34 29.52 17.23
CA GLY A 883 -13.02 29.18 18.62
C GLY A 883 -11.58 29.52 19.05
N LYS A 884 -10.67 29.86 18.13
CA LYS A 884 -9.33 30.38 18.48
C LYS A 884 -9.40 31.76 19.14
N ASP A 885 -10.47 32.53 18.94
CA ASP A 885 -10.70 33.83 19.58
C ASP A 885 -10.82 33.73 21.13
N HIS A 886 -11.02 32.53 21.66
CA HIS A 886 -11.14 32.29 23.09
C HIS A 886 -9.85 32.63 23.85
N ASP A 887 -9.95 33.39 24.94
CA ASP A 887 -8.78 33.89 25.70
C ASP A 887 -7.85 32.78 26.19
N LYS A 888 -8.39 31.62 26.62
CA LYS A 888 -7.56 30.45 26.99
C LYS A 888 -6.69 29.95 25.85
N TRP A 889 -7.22 29.92 24.62
CA TRP A 889 -6.47 29.50 23.45
C TRP A 889 -5.40 30.55 23.11
N GLN A 890 -5.77 31.83 23.07
CA GLN A 890 -4.86 32.94 22.77
C GLN A 890 -3.68 32.98 23.75
N GLN A 891 -3.94 32.85 25.05
CA GLN A 891 -2.90 32.80 26.08
C GLN A 891 -2.02 31.54 25.97
N ALA A 892 -2.60 30.40 25.60
CA ALA A 892 -1.86 29.15 25.41
C ALA A 892 -0.96 29.17 24.18
N MET A 893 -1.32 29.95 23.16
CA MET A 893 -0.57 30.07 21.88
C MET A 893 0.37 31.28 21.83
N GLY A 894 0.54 31.96 22.96
CA GLY A 894 1.55 33.02 23.12
C GLY A 894 1.05 34.44 22.89
N ASN A 895 -0.24 34.66 22.60
CA ASN A 895 -0.84 35.99 22.57
C ASN A 895 -1.11 36.50 24.00
N THR A 896 -0.02 36.77 24.73
CA THR A 896 -0.09 37.31 26.09
C THR A 896 -0.07 38.83 26.07
N ARG A 897 -0.52 39.45 27.17
CA ARG A 897 -0.40 40.90 27.36
C ARG A 897 1.05 41.38 27.22
N THR A 898 2.01 40.63 27.77
CA THR A 898 3.44 40.97 27.70
C THR A 898 3.94 40.96 26.26
N TRP A 899 3.59 39.92 25.50
CA TRP A 899 3.96 39.81 24.09
C TRP A 899 3.35 40.95 23.27
N ARG A 900 2.05 41.25 23.44
CA ARG A 900 1.43 42.37 22.73
C ARG A 900 2.10 43.71 23.02
N GLN A 901 2.43 43.98 24.28
CA GLN A 901 3.13 45.22 24.66
C GLN A 901 4.55 45.31 24.09
N GLU A 902 5.29 44.19 24.11
CA GLU A 902 6.66 44.12 23.58
C GLU A 902 6.72 44.40 22.08
N TYR A 903 5.71 43.96 21.31
CA TYR A 903 5.64 44.10 19.86
C TYR A 903 4.69 45.22 19.38
N GLY A 904 4.14 46.04 20.30
CA GLY A 904 3.31 47.20 19.96
C GLY A 904 1.90 46.87 19.44
N HIS A 905 1.35 45.72 19.79
CA HIS A 905 0.02 45.25 19.40
C HIS A 905 -1.08 45.68 20.37
N ASP A 906 -2.28 45.96 19.84
CA ASP A 906 -3.47 46.27 20.63
C ASP A 906 -4.09 45.01 21.28
N ASP A 907 -4.87 45.21 22.34
CA ASP A 907 -5.57 44.16 23.07
C ASP A 907 -6.64 43.43 22.22
N SER A 908 -7.06 43.98 21.08
CA SER A 908 -7.98 43.34 20.13
C SER A 908 -7.32 42.31 19.20
N ILE A 909 -5.97 42.26 19.13
CA ILE A 909 -5.28 41.33 18.23
C ILE A 909 -5.53 39.89 18.65
N ARG A 910 -5.89 39.07 17.65
CA ARG A 910 -6.09 37.62 17.77
C ARG A 910 -5.25 36.91 16.73
N ILE A 911 -4.43 35.97 17.19
CA ILE A 911 -3.53 35.19 16.31
C ILE A 911 -4.22 33.89 15.86
N ALA A 912 -3.92 33.45 14.65
CA ALA A 912 -4.37 32.18 14.07
C ALA A 912 -3.35 31.04 14.30
N LYS A 913 -2.07 31.40 14.40
CA LYS A 913 -0.94 30.49 14.59
C LYS A 913 -0.16 30.85 15.85
N PRO A 914 0.41 29.85 16.54
CA PRO A 914 1.11 30.09 17.79
C PRO A 914 2.42 30.82 17.59
N VAL A 915 2.62 31.85 18.41
CA VAL A 915 3.92 32.52 18.60
C VAL A 915 4.79 31.66 19.52
N ILE A 916 4.20 31.15 20.61
CA ILE A 916 4.79 30.22 21.56
C ILE A 916 3.70 29.23 21.99
N GLU A 917 3.93 27.93 21.83
CA GLU A 917 2.97 26.92 22.27
C GLU A 917 3.18 26.55 23.74
N ASN A 918 2.12 26.68 24.54
CA ASN A 918 2.02 26.13 25.89
C ASN A 918 0.68 25.39 26.09
N PRO A 919 0.56 24.14 25.60
CA PRO A 919 -0.69 23.39 25.61
C PRO A 919 -1.31 23.19 27.01
N SER A 920 -0.49 23.20 28.06
CA SER A 920 -0.97 23.06 29.44
C SER A 920 -1.93 24.20 29.85
N LYS A 921 -1.68 25.41 29.35
CA LYS A 921 -2.51 26.60 29.62
C LYS A 921 -3.88 26.55 28.94
N ALA A 922 -4.03 25.76 27.87
CA ALA A 922 -5.33 25.55 27.25
C ALA A 922 -6.27 24.75 28.17
N GLY A 923 -5.75 24.02 29.18
CA GLY A 923 -6.59 23.29 30.14
C GLY A 923 -7.49 22.25 29.48
N GLY A 924 -7.09 21.69 28.34
CA GLY A 924 -7.88 20.78 27.53
C GLY A 924 -8.89 21.45 26.59
N TYR A 925 -8.98 22.79 26.56
CA TYR A 925 -9.78 23.54 25.58
C TYR A 925 -9.42 23.15 24.14
N ARG A 926 -10.46 23.07 23.31
CA ARG A 926 -10.36 22.71 21.89
C ARG A 926 -11.12 23.72 21.07
N HIS A 927 -10.43 24.39 20.16
CA HIS A 927 -11.02 25.49 19.40
C HIS A 927 -12.11 24.99 18.45
N GLU A 928 -12.07 23.74 17.98
CA GLU A 928 -13.14 23.14 17.17
C GLU A 928 -14.47 23.07 17.97
N TRP A 929 -14.38 22.75 19.26
CA TRP A 929 -15.54 22.76 20.17
C TRP A 929 -16.03 24.17 20.50
N GLY A 930 -15.10 25.10 20.69
CA GLY A 930 -15.42 26.52 20.86
C GLY A 930 -16.17 27.07 19.65
N THR A 931 -15.71 26.75 18.45
CA THR A 931 -16.38 27.08 17.19
C THR A 931 -17.79 26.50 17.14
N LEU A 932 -17.95 25.19 17.37
CA LEU A 932 -19.27 24.54 17.36
C LEU A 932 -20.24 25.20 18.35
N TRP A 933 -19.77 25.48 19.57
CA TRP A 933 -20.60 26.09 20.60
C TRP A 933 -21.06 27.50 20.22
N HIS A 934 -20.19 28.29 19.59
CA HIS A 934 -20.49 29.63 19.10
C HIS A 934 -21.49 29.61 17.93
N ILE A 935 -21.31 28.67 17.00
CA ILE A 935 -22.05 28.63 15.73
C ILE A 935 -23.38 27.89 15.85
N GLN A 936 -23.47 26.79 16.61
CA GLN A 936 -24.65 25.92 16.64
C GLN A 936 -25.95 26.66 16.96
N LYS A 937 -25.90 27.67 17.83
CA LYS A 937 -27.07 28.48 18.22
C LYS A 937 -27.50 29.51 17.18
N ASN A 938 -26.60 29.84 16.24
CA ASN A 938 -26.75 30.93 15.27
C ASN A 938 -26.66 30.46 13.81
N VAL A 939 -26.63 29.15 13.54
CA VAL A 939 -26.43 28.59 12.18
C VAL A 939 -27.39 29.18 11.15
N THR A 940 -28.67 29.31 11.52
CA THR A 940 -29.72 29.88 10.66
C THR A 940 -29.48 31.35 10.30
N THR A 941 -28.77 32.09 11.15
CA THR A 941 -28.39 33.49 10.91
C THR A 941 -27.07 33.60 10.14
N ILE A 942 -26.17 32.63 10.30
CA ILE A 942 -24.82 32.66 9.72
C ILE A 942 -24.83 32.21 8.25
N ILE A 943 -25.67 31.22 7.90
CA ILE A 943 -25.79 30.69 6.52
C ILE A 943 -27.25 30.63 6.05
N PRO A 944 -28.01 31.74 6.07
CA PRO A 944 -29.43 31.74 5.73
C PRO A 944 -29.71 31.23 4.31
N ASP A 945 -28.82 31.53 3.36
CA ASP A 945 -28.97 31.16 1.94
C ASP A 945 -28.70 29.67 1.68
N LEU A 946 -27.88 29.02 2.53
CA LEU A 946 -27.60 27.58 2.44
C LEU A 946 -28.77 26.71 2.94
N ILE A 947 -29.77 27.34 3.59
CA ILE A 947 -30.85 26.70 4.35
C ILE A 947 -32.20 26.79 3.60
N ALA A 948 -32.26 27.29 2.36
CA ALA A 948 -33.57 27.60 1.78
C ALA A 948 -34.42 26.40 1.30
N THR A 949 -33.90 25.16 1.16
CA THR A 949 -34.74 23.99 0.77
C THR A 949 -34.18 22.59 1.10
N THR A 950 -32.90 22.44 1.45
CA THR A 950 -32.21 21.14 1.70
C THR A 950 -31.73 20.97 3.16
N GLN A 951 -32.55 21.50 4.07
CA GLN A 951 -32.21 22.13 5.37
C GLN A 951 -31.37 21.35 6.38
N GLU A 952 -31.55 20.04 6.53
CA GLU A 952 -30.87 19.30 7.61
C GLU A 952 -29.50 18.77 7.18
N PHE A 953 -29.36 18.27 5.94
CA PHE A 953 -28.12 17.66 5.49
C PHE A 953 -26.96 18.65 5.38
N LEU A 954 -27.17 19.80 4.72
CA LEU A 954 -26.10 20.79 4.53
C LEU A 954 -25.70 21.44 5.86
N ARG A 955 -26.67 21.65 6.76
CA ARG A 955 -26.42 22.08 8.13
C ARG A 955 -25.57 21.06 8.89
N ASP A 956 -25.96 19.79 8.84
CA ASP A 956 -25.24 18.71 9.51
C ASP A 956 -23.81 18.61 8.95
N LEU A 957 -23.65 18.65 7.64
CA LEU A 957 -22.35 18.57 6.98
C LEU A 957 -21.46 19.78 7.32
N TYR A 958 -22.00 21.00 7.35
CA TYR A 958 -21.27 22.20 7.76
C TYR A 958 -20.73 22.09 9.19
N LEU A 959 -21.59 21.74 10.15
CA LEU A 959 -21.19 21.57 11.55
C LEU A 959 -20.20 20.41 11.71
N HIS A 960 -20.42 19.30 11.00
CA HIS A 960 -19.56 18.13 11.04
C HIS A 960 -18.16 18.42 10.49
N SER A 961 -18.06 19.10 9.36
CA SER A 961 -16.77 19.44 8.74
C SER A 961 -15.93 20.35 9.63
N ILE A 962 -16.56 21.32 10.32
CA ILE A 962 -15.91 22.14 11.34
C ILE A 962 -15.44 21.29 12.52
N ALA A 963 -16.26 20.35 13.00
CA ALA A 963 -15.88 19.48 14.11
C ALA A 963 -14.70 18.55 13.77
N ALA A 964 -14.64 18.08 12.53
CA ALA A 964 -13.74 17.02 12.09
C ALA A 964 -12.40 17.50 11.49
N HIS A 965 -12.20 18.80 11.25
CA HIS A 965 -11.09 19.27 10.39
C HIS A 965 -9.67 18.90 10.89
N HIS A 966 -9.42 18.86 12.20
CA HIS A 966 -8.15 18.35 12.75
C HIS A 966 -8.12 16.83 12.98
N GLY A 967 -9.21 16.13 12.71
CA GLY A 967 -9.35 14.68 12.81
C GLY A 967 -9.77 14.17 14.18
N TYR A 968 -9.95 15.03 15.19
CA TYR A 968 -10.28 14.64 16.57
C TYR A 968 -11.73 14.17 16.80
N PHE A 969 -12.52 14.05 15.73
CA PHE A 969 -13.95 13.80 15.80
C PHE A 969 -14.41 12.79 14.73
N ARG A 970 -14.30 11.48 15.04
CA ARG A 970 -14.95 10.39 14.30
C ARG A 970 -15.18 9.15 15.19
N PRO A 971 -16.43 8.79 15.56
CA PRO A 971 -17.65 9.60 15.48
C PRO A 971 -17.85 10.54 16.68
N SER A 972 -16.99 10.49 17.72
CA SER A 972 -17.14 11.26 18.96
C SER A 972 -15.91 12.12 19.24
N MET A 973 -15.98 13.06 20.17
CA MET A 973 -14.80 13.74 20.73
C MET A 973 -14.84 13.63 22.27
N PRO A 974 -13.71 13.67 23.01
CA PRO A 974 -13.73 13.67 24.48
C PRO A 974 -14.38 14.95 25.05
N ASP A 975 -14.99 14.84 26.25
CA ASP A 975 -15.67 15.96 26.96
C ASP A 975 -14.71 16.99 27.59
N ARG A 976 -13.39 16.78 27.50
CA ARG A 976 -12.39 17.74 27.96
C ARG A 976 -12.35 18.90 26.97
N GLY A 977 -12.71 20.11 27.41
CA GLY A 977 -12.53 21.31 26.59
C GLY A 977 -13.51 22.47 26.75
N PHE A 978 -14.36 22.48 27.77
CA PHE A 978 -15.14 23.67 28.14
C PHE A 978 -14.69 24.26 29.47
N ASP A 979 -14.90 25.57 29.62
CA ASP A 979 -14.71 26.32 30.86
C ASP A 979 -15.54 25.80 32.04
N SER A 980 -16.50 24.92 31.78
CA SER A 980 -17.17 24.07 32.77
C SER A 980 -17.57 22.75 32.09
N PRO A 981 -16.88 21.61 32.34
CA PRO A 981 -17.39 20.33 31.88
C PRO A 981 -18.77 20.10 32.53
N PRO A 982 -19.76 19.55 31.81
CA PRO A 982 -20.98 19.11 32.48
C PRO A 982 -20.58 18.12 33.57
N THR A 983 -21.19 18.25 34.76
CA THR A 983 -20.89 17.37 35.89
C THR A 983 -21.02 15.92 35.46
N ALA A 984 -20.19 15.02 36.00
CA ALA A 984 -20.07 13.61 35.60
C ALA A 984 -21.40 12.83 35.51
N ALA A 985 -22.48 13.37 36.08
CA ALA A 985 -23.83 12.81 36.04
C ALA A 985 -24.64 13.15 34.75
N ARG A 986 -24.19 14.04 33.86
CA ARG A 986 -24.89 14.39 32.60
C ARG A 986 -23.91 14.47 31.43
N GLN A 987 -24.09 13.62 30.42
CA GLN A 987 -23.33 13.72 29.16
C GLN A 987 -23.59 15.07 28.48
N ASN A 988 -22.58 15.64 27.80
CA ASN A 988 -22.72 16.91 27.09
C ASN A 988 -23.73 16.78 25.93
N PRO A 989 -24.84 17.55 25.91
CA PRO A 989 -25.84 17.46 24.84
C PRO A 989 -25.28 17.73 23.44
N LEU A 990 -24.31 18.64 23.32
CA LEU A 990 -23.65 18.93 22.03
C LEU A 990 -22.76 17.76 21.59
N ARG A 991 -22.20 16.99 22.52
CA ARG A 991 -21.44 15.78 22.19
C ARG A 991 -22.35 14.69 21.64
N LEU A 992 -23.50 14.49 22.27
CA LEU A 992 -24.51 13.52 21.83
C LEU A 992 -25.04 13.87 20.44
N GLU A 993 -25.45 15.13 20.24
CA GLU A 993 -25.90 15.62 18.94
C GLU A 993 -24.81 15.45 17.86
N ALA A 994 -23.56 15.76 18.17
CA ALA A 994 -22.46 15.57 17.23
C ALA A 994 -22.26 14.08 16.85
N ILE A 995 -22.33 13.15 17.81
CA ILE A 995 -22.24 11.71 17.53
C ILE A 995 -23.38 11.25 16.62
N GLU A 996 -24.62 11.66 16.92
CA GLU A 996 -25.80 11.33 16.11
C GLU A 996 -25.67 11.88 14.69
N ARG A 997 -25.24 13.14 14.56
CA ARG A 997 -24.96 13.81 13.28
C ARG A 997 -23.91 13.07 12.46
N SER A 998 -22.79 12.71 13.08
CA SER A 998 -21.71 11.95 12.44
C SER A 998 -22.20 10.60 11.92
N SER A 999 -22.98 9.87 12.74
CA SER A 999 -23.59 8.61 12.34
C SER A 999 -24.58 8.76 11.18
N ARG A 1000 -25.41 9.82 11.20
CA ARG A 1000 -26.38 10.14 10.14
C ARG A 1000 -25.66 10.41 8.82
N LEU A 1001 -24.69 11.33 8.81
CA LEU A 1001 -23.91 11.66 7.62
C LEU A 1001 -23.16 10.46 7.06
N GLN A 1002 -22.57 9.63 7.93
CA GLN A 1002 -21.87 8.41 7.50
C GLN A 1002 -22.81 7.40 6.86
N SER A 1003 -24.03 7.24 7.39
CA SER A 1003 -25.05 6.37 6.76
C SER A 1003 -25.54 6.90 5.40
N GLN A 1004 -25.59 8.22 5.23
CA GLN A 1004 -26.08 8.87 4.01
C GLN A 1004 -25.04 8.90 2.88
N LEU A 1005 -23.76 9.09 3.22
CA LEU A 1005 -22.66 9.27 2.26
C LEU A 1005 -21.77 8.02 2.11
N GLY A 1006 -21.67 7.20 3.16
CA GLY A 1006 -20.67 6.15 3.29
C GLY A 1006 -19.32 6.66 3.83
N TYR A 1007 -18.39 5.74 4.07
CA TYR A 1007 -17.12 6.00 4.76
C TYR A 1007 -16.17 6.93 4.00
N TRP A 1008 -15.96 6.67 2.71
CA TRP A 1008 -14.98 7.40 1.90
C TRP A 1008 -15.49 8.79 1.47
N ARG A 1009 -16.76 8.92 1.11
CA ARG A 1009 -17.34 10.21 0.66
C ARG A 1009 -17.42 11.24 1.79
N LEU A 1010 -17.80 10.82 3.00
CA LEU A 1010 -17.76 11.70 4.18
C LEU A 1010 -16.31 12.12 4.51
N ALA A 1011 -15.36 11.18 4.43
CA ALA A 1011 -13.94 11.47 4.62
C ALA A 1011 -13.37 12.41 3.56
N TYR A 1012 -13.90 12.34 2.33
CA TYR A 1012 -13.51 13.23 1.25
C TYR A 1012 -13.96 14.67 1.50
N LEU A 1013 -15.21 14.89 1.96
CA LEU A 1013 -15.67 16.24 2.27
C LEU A 1013 -14.92 16.88 3.45
N GLU A 1014 -14.59 16.09 4.48
CA GLU A 1014 -13.73 16.55 5.57
C GLU A 1014 -12.31 16.89 5.11
N CYS A 1015 -11.77 16.09 4.19
CA CYS A 1015 -10.47 16.32 3.57
C CYS A 1015 -10.41 17.70 2.89
N LEU A 1016 -11.45 18.10 2.14
CA LEU A 1016 -11.45 19.38 1.43
C LEU A 1016 -11.31 20.58 2.38
N ILE A 1017 -11.95 20.54 3.55
CA ILE A 1017 -11.81 21.61 4.57
C ILE A 1017 -10.43 21.61 5.20
N LYS A 1018 -9.92 20.41 5.53
CA LYS A 1018 -8.57 20.27 6.09
C LYS A 1018 -7.50 20.79 5.13
N VAL A 1019 -7.66 20.55 3.83
CA VAL A 1019 -6.74 21.06 2.82
C VAL A 1019 -6.84 22.58 2.70
N ALA A 1020 -8.05 23.16 2.76
CA ALA A 1020 -8.23 24.61 2.71
C ALA A 1020 -7.52 25.34 3.87
N ASP A 1021 -7.60 24.82 5.10
CA ASP A 1021 -6.84 25.33 6.27
C ASP A 1021 -5.32 25.29 6.02
N VAL A 1022 -4.81 24.16 5.55
CA VAL A 1022 -3.38 24.01 5.27
C VAL A 1022 -2.91 24.94 4.15
N ALA A 1023 -3.69 25.09 3.08
CA ALA A 1023 -3.37 25.98 1.96
C ALA A 1023 -3.34 27.46 2.40
N ALA A 1024 -4.34 27.90 3.16
CA ALA A 1024 -4.38 29.26 3.72
C ALA A 1024 -3.18 29.58 4.61
N THR A 1025 -2.67 28.57 5.31
CA THR A 1025 -1.46 28.70 6.14
C THR A 1025 -0.21 28.90 5.28
N ARG A 1026 -0.04 28.10 4.22
CA ARG A 1026 1.14 28.15 3.35
C ARG A 1026 1.24 29.46 2.57
N ASP A 1027 0.12 29.99 2.10
CA ASP A 1027 0.10 31.25 1.34
C ASP A 1027 0.60 32.44 2.14
N THR A 1028 0.23 32.50 3.42
CA THR A 1028 0.77 33.52 4.33
C THR A 1028 2.30 33.39 4.44
N GLU A 1029 2.85 32.18 4.43
CA GLU A 1029 4.31 31.96 4.41
C GLU A 1029 4.97 32.33 3.07
N THR A 1030 4.22 32.34 1.94
CA THR A 1030 4.78 32.51 0.58
C THR A 1030 4.71 33.95 0.06
N GLN A 1031 3.64 34.70 0.36
CA GLN A 1031 3.43 36.08 -0.10
C GLN A 1031 4.48 37.07 0.44
N GLU A 1032 5.06 36.84 1.61
CA GLU A 1032 6.04 37.76 2.20
C GLU A 1032 7.47 37.52 1.73
N LEU A 1033 7.81 36.31 1.22
CA LEU A 1033 9.09 36.07 0.56
C LEU A 1033 9.25 36.90 -0.73
N THR A 1034 8.14 37.25 -1.38
CA THR A 1034 8.13 38.09 -2.59
C THR A 1034 8.16 39.59 -2.29
N ASP A 1035 7.71 40.02 -1.11
CA ASP A 1035 7.69 41.43 -0.72
C ASP A 1035 9.04 41.90 -0.12
N ASP A 1036 9.82 41.01 0.51
CA ASP A 1036 11.18 41.31 1.01
C ASP A 1036 12.25 41.41 -0.11
N GLU A 1037 11.95 40.97 -1.34
CA GLU A 1037 12.81 41.12 -2.53
C GLU A 1037 12.50 42.40 -3.36
N SER A 1038 11.49 43.19 -2.98
CA SER A 1038 11.09 44.45 -3.64
C SER A 1038 11.46 45.69 -2.85
#